data_AF-A0A2G5HDW8-F1
#
_entry.id   AF-A0A2G5HDW8-F1
#
_cell.length_a   1.000
_cell.length_b   1.000
_cell.length_c   1.000
_cell.angle_alpha   90.00
_cell.angle_beta   90.00
_cell.angle_gamma   90.00
#
_symmetry.space_group_name_H-M   'P 1'
#
loop_
_entity.id
_entity.type
_entity.pdbx_description
1 polymer ?
#
loop_
_entity_poly.entity_id
_entity_poly.type
_entity_poly.pdbx_seq_one_letter_code
_entity_poly.pdbx_strand_id
1 'polypeptide(L)'
;MGTARSPPSLTQRSSQVKQSSISSFFTPQAPSQKPKVKDIPAPQPTATPARKNADREDDLFVTDDESHGPRRASTSSKRALEDGDDDEPATKRRRARSNGEAEGEDLAAGPMRKDSTAKLKTAERTSKYTFSSSNEPAHVPDPDEADDEETRRMKARLHQKFVKKLGRPDSLANIRRRSGVIDEEAVAAEDDPPDDEEEETAASKKGGKGGGRKIPASRKGKLTPLDQKVVDLKRKYPDVLLVVEVGYKYRLYGEDARVAAKVLSVVCIPGKMRFDEHPSEAHMTRFAGASFPTHRLHVHVKRLINAGHKVGIVRQLETAALKAAGANKSKLFERDLTNLYTKATYVDDEEGLDTSLAGAEGGAPASGHLLCLTESYPKGNGSDEKVHLGLIAVQPATGEIVYDDFEDGWMRSELETRLLHISPAEFVIVGEVSKATKKLVQHLSGGDDARLEWKDKPKTVAAQAYSHITKFYADKMKEGEASSSQVQSSQDTGTLLDKVHKLSENATICLSAMITHLTDYGLQHVFDLTKSFQSFSARSHMLLNGNTLTSLEIYRNQTDQAEKGSLFWTLNHTSTRFGQRLLRKWVGRPLLDRARLDERVAAVEELKEGAGQAGIERIKQLLSKTRADLERTLIRIYYKKCSRSELLQFLQTLQGVAQEYHFVKSAADAGFQSSMINEAIAALPLISDDVLDYLGRMNLQAAKENDKYNFFRDEHETEDITDHKCGIVAVEHDLNEFKATATSLLKRRVPVTYVTVAEIDYLIELDNTQLKNVPATWTKISSTKKVSRFHPPEVVKLLRERDQHKESLSNACDAAFASLLAEIGRKYEAFRECIQSLALLDCLLSLASVAQQPGYCKPAFTDKPGISISAGRHPMVEQLLLDNFVPNSVDLAGDATRALLITGPNMGGKSSYVRSVALIAIMAQIGSYVPADACELGLLDAVFTRMGAGDNMMKGESTFMVEVGETSDILKQATPRSLVILDELGRGTSTHDGVAIAQSVLHHMVTVQKSLTLFITHYQSLARVADTVAESETNVKPLRNVHMQFRENDSESAAGEKDITFLYEVGEGVAHRSYGLNVARLAGLPKSLLEVAARRSRAMEEEEGRRRMTYLAKAMSMVMQDGSGTALDRLVTGVEQL
;
A
#
# COMPACT_ATOMS: atom_id res chain seq x y z
N MET A 1 72.33 22.17 19.54
CA MET A 1 72.46 22.16 18.07
C MET A 1 71.31 21.29 17.58
N GLY A 2 70.27 21.78 16.90
CA GLY A 2 70.27 22.45 15.60
C GLY A 2 69.66 21.46 14.58
N THR A 3 68.82 21.80 13.61
CA THR A 3 68.29 23.11 13.15
C THR A 3 66.89 22.92 12.55
N ALA A 4 66.03 23.94 12.60
CA ALA A 4 64.72 23.89 11.96
C ALA A 4 64.80 23.92 10.42
N ARG A 5 63.82 23.30 9.74
CA ARG A 5 63.50 23.55 8.33
C ARG A 5 62.02 23.25 8.04
N SER A 6 61.29 24.26 7.55
CA SER A 6 59.90 24.18 7.11
C SER A 6 59.81 23.99 5.59
N PRO A 7 58.77 23.28 5.07
CA PRO A 7 58.35 23.35 3.67
C PRO A 7 57.57 24.66 3.38
N PRO A 8 57.36 25.04 2.11
CA PRO A 8 57.05 26.42 1.73
C PRO A 8 55.57 26.77 1.66
N SER A 9 55.28 28.08 1.65
CA SER A 9 53.97 28.64 1.35
C SER A 9 53.68 28.70 -0.15
N LEU A 10 52.42 28.44 -0.53
CA LEU A 10 51.85 28.85 -1.81
C LEU A 10 50.50 29.52 -1.55
N THR A 11 50.31 30.72 -2.09
CA THR A 11 49.12 31.52 -1.90
C THR A 11 48.06 31.20 -2.95
N GLN A 12 46.84 30.92 -2.51
CA GLN A 12 45.65 31.00 -3.35
C GLN A 12 44.62 31.94 -2.72
N ARG A 13 43.91 32.68 -3.58
CA ARG A 13 43.01 33.77 -3.18
C ARG A 13 41.64 33.22 -2.80
N SER A 14 41.07 33.74 -1.71
CA SER A 14 39.69 33.46 -1.31
C SER A 14 38.69 34.10 -2.29
N SER A 15 38.20 33.33 -3.24
CA SER A 15 37.02 33.69 -4.05
C SER A 15 35.75 33.30 -3.29
N GLN A 16 35.10 34.28 -2.64
CA GLN A 16 33.74 34.09 -2.14
C GLN A 16 32.79 33.89 -3.33
N VAL A 17 32.36 32.65 -3.56
CA VAL A 17 31.29 32.35 -4.53
C VAL A 17 29.97 32.74 -3.89
N LYS A 18 29.26 33.71 -4.47
CA LYS A 18 27.91 34.07 -4.04
C LYS A 18 26.93 32.97 -4.45
N GLN A 19 25.99 32.62 -3.57
CA GLN A 19 24.85 31.79 -3.94
C GLN A 19 24.05 32.45 -5.07
N SER A 20 23.73 31.68 -6.11
CA SER A 20 22.80 32.08 -7.17
C SER A 20 21.36 31.88 -6.69
N SER A 21 20.61 32.96 -6.47
CA SER A 21 19.22 32.84 -6.01
C SER A 21 18.27 32.36 -7.11
N ILE A 22 17.12 31.82 -6.70
CA ILE A 22 16.01 31.36 -7.56
C ILE A 22 15.50 32.43 -8.56
N SER A 23 15.90 33.70 -8.40
CA SER A 23 15.65 34.78 -9.37
C SER A 23 16.08 34.45 -10.81
N SER A 24 17.08 33.58 -11.00
CA SER A 24 17.56 33.15 -12.33
C SER A 24 16.52 32.43 -13.19
N PHE A 25 15.46 31.86 -12.60
CA PHE A 25 14.35 31.26 -13.34
C PHE A 25 13.35 32.27 -13.92
N PHE A 26 13.41 33.54 -13.52
CA PHE A 26 12.39 34.55 -13.85
C PHE A 26 12.92 35.73 -14.69
N THR A 27 14.18 35.71 -15.12
CA THR A 27 14.74 36.76 -15.99
C THR A 27 14.48 36.48 -17.49
N PRO A 28 13.78 37.35 -18.22
CA PRO A 28 13.63 37.21 -19.67
C PRO A 28 14.94 37.54 -20.40
N GLN A 29 15.30 36.75 -21.42
CA GLN A 29 16.52 36.99 -22.21
C GLN A 29 16.41 38.27 -23.06
N ALA A 30 17.47 39.07 -23.06
CA ALA A 30 17.58 40.28 -23.89
C ALA A 30 18.10 39.96 -25.31
N PRO A 31 17.67 40.68 -26.35
CA PRO A 31 17.96 40.34 -27.74
C PRO A 31 19.36 40.79 -28.22
N SER A 32 20.04 39.92 -28.97
CA SER A 32 21.29 40.27 -29.68
C SER A 32 21.02 41.08 -30.95
N GLN A 33 21.92 42.01 -31.27
CA GLN A 33 21.71 43.02 -32.33
C GLN A 33 22.22 42.58 -33.72
N LYS A 34 21.52 43.02 -34.77
CA LYS A 34 21.91 42.86 -36.19
C LYS A 34 22.63 44.08 -36.75
N PRO A 35 23.49 43.87 -37.76
CA PRO A 35 23.48 44.73 -38.95
C PRO A 35 23.56 43.93 -40.27
N LYS A 36 23.28 44.43 -41.49
CA LYS A 36 22.55 45.56 -42.12
C LYS A 36 22.62 45.31 -43.66
N VAL A 37 21.84 45.85 -44.60
CA VAL A 37 20.45 46.38 -44.78
C VAL A 37 20.38 46.86 -46.26
N LYS A 38 19.18 46.95 -46.90
CA LYS A 38 18.77 47.68 -48.15
C LYS A 38 17.87 46.81 -49.07
N ASP A 39 16.84 47.31 -49.77
CA ASP A 39 16.19 48.65 -49.82
C ASP A 39 14.66 48.55 -50.12
N ILE A 40 13.96 49.70 -50.28
CA ILE A 40 12.50 49.94 -50.06
C ILE A 40 11.85 50.66 -51.29
N PRO A 41 10.57 50.39 -51.67
CA PRO A 41 9.46 51.38 -51.46
C PRO A 41 8.04 50.78 -51.19
N ALA A 42 7.08 51.65 -50.80
CA ALA A 42 5.67 51.38 -50.43
C ALA A 42 4.66 52.15 -51.35
N PRO A 43 3.31 52.33 -51.11
CA PRO A 43 2.65 52.83 -49.88
C PRO A 43 1.20 52.30 -49.55
N GLN A 44 0.47 53.08 -48.72
CA GLN A 44 -0.82 52.95 -47.95
C GLN A 44 -2.14 53.13 -48.79
N PRO A 45 -3.43 53.23 -48.29
CA PRO A 45 -3.91 53.64 -46.93
C PRO A 45 -5.31 53.22 -46.31
N THR A 46 -5.48 53.55 -45.00
CA THR A 46 -6.73 53.96 -44.24
C THR A 46 -7.95 53.00 -44.04
N ALA A 47 -8.83 53.11 -43.01
CA ALA A 47 -8.90 53.89 -41.75
C ALA A 47 -9.93 53.31 -40.69
N THR A 48 -9.88 53.81 -39.45
CA THR A 48 -10.79 53.65 -38.27
C THR A 48 -11.94 54.72 -38.26
N PRO A 49 -12.87 54.93 -37.25
CA PRO A 49 -12.77 54.70 -35.78
C PRO A 49 -14.06 54.45 -34.90
N ALA A 50 -13.85 54.31 -33.56
CA ALA A 50 -14.70 54.83 -32.44
C ALA A 50 -16.14 54.24 -32.20
N ARG A 51 -16.79 54.34 -31.01
CA ARG A 51 -16.41 54.72 -29.61
C ARG A 51 -17.45 54.23 -28.57
N LYS A 52 -16.97 53.84 -27.37
CA LYS A 52 -17.51 54.10 -26.00
C LYS A 52 -18.99 53.88 -25.59
N ASN A 53 -19.11 53.20 -24.43
CA ASN A 53 -19.83 53.58 -23.19
C ASN A 53 -21.22 52.98 -22.82
N ALA A 54 -21.30 52.70 -21.51
CA ALA A 54 -22.44 52.81 -20.58
C ALA A 54 -23.50 51.70 -20.49
N ASP A 55 -23.36 50.93 -19.40
CA ASP A 55 -24.33 50.79 -18.30
C ASP A 55 -25.69 50.08 -18.44
N ARG A 56 -26.04 49.43 -17.31
CA ARG A 56 -27.36 49.13 -16.72
C ARG A 56 -28.08 47.78 -16.96
N GLU A 57 -28.17 47.07 -15.83
CA GLU A 57 -29.40 46.64 -15.13
C GLU A 57 -30.37 45.69 -15.87
N ASP A 58 -30.30 44.43 -15.41
CA ASP A 58 -31.41 43.70 -14.78
C ASP A 58 -32.57 43.12 -15.63
N ASP A 59 -33.39 42.36 -14.89
CA ASP A 59 -34.62 41.64 -15.21
C ASP A 59 -34.57 40.57 -16.33
N LEU A 60 -34.34 39.29 -16.01
CA LEU A 60 -35.10 38.33 -15.16
C LEU A 60 -36.19 37.57 -15.95
N PHE A 61 -36.20 36.26 -15.68
CA PHE A 61 -37.39 35.40 -15.58
C PHE A 61 -38.07 34.82 -16.85
N VAL A 62 -38.09 33.47 -16.87
CA VAL A 62 -39.32 32.62 -16.78
C VAL A 62 -40.38 32.81 -17.90
N THR A 63 -40.80 31.79 -18.66
CA THR A 63 -40.60 30.32 -18.56
C THR A 63 -40.86 29.60 -19.90
N ASP A 64 -40.66 28.28 -19.93
CA ASP A 64 -41.52 27.18 -20.47
C ASP A 64 -42.46 27.44 -21.68
N ASP A 65 -42.77 26.48 -22.55
CA ASP A 65 -42.79 25.03 -22.31
C ASP A 65 -42.72 24.14 -23.57
N GLU A 66 -42.62 22.83 -23.32
CA GLU A 66 -43.13 21.67 -24.07
C GLU A 66 -43.10 21.62 -25.62
N SER A 67 -42.11 20.85 -26.09
CA SER A 67 -42.35 19.49 -26.65
C SER A 67 -42.32 19.22 -28.17
N HIS A 68 -42.01 17.95 -28.45
CA HIS A 68 -42.35 17.14 -29.64
C HIS A 68 -42.10 17.67 -31.07
N GLY A 69 -40.99 17.24 -31.68
CA GLY A 69 -40.90 17.05 -33.14
C GLY A 69 -41.73 15.84 -33.62
N PRO A 70 -41.69 15.46 -34.93
CA PRO A 70 -40.69 14.44 -35.29
C PRO A 70 -40.21 14.35 -36.76
N ARG A 71 -39.04 13.70 -36.93
CA ARG A 71 -38.69 12.71 -37.99
C ARG A 71 -38.77 13.04 -39.50
N ARG A 72 -37.56 12.92 -40.10
CA ARG A 72 -37.15 12.05 -41.23
C ARG A 72 -37.25 12.53 -42.70
N ALA A 73 -36.20 12.12 -43.43
CA ALA A 73 -36.12 11.75 -44.85
C ALA A 73 -36.11 12.89 -45.91
N SER A 74 -35.39 12.79 -47.04
CA SER A 74 -34.26 11.89 -47.38
C SER A 74 -33.52 12.32 -48.67
N THR A 75 -32.36 11.68 -48.92
CA THR A 75 -31.78 11.31 -50.24
C THR A 75 -31.32 12.37 -51.27
N SER A 76 -30.03 12.23 -51.65
CA SER A 76 -29.47 12.39 -53.02
C SER A 76 -29.32 13.82 -53.60
N SER A 77 -28.53 14.08 -54.66
CA SER A 77 -27.21 13.58 -55.09
C SER A 77 -26.70 14.39 -56.32
N LYS A 78 -25.40 14.31 -56.65
CA LYS A 78 -24.71 14.95 -57.81
C LYS A 78 -24.46 16.46 -57.59
N ARG A 79 -23.30 17.08 -57.91
CA ARG A 79 -22.26 16.99 -58.99
C ARG A 79 -22.52 17.94 -60.18
N ALA A 80 -21.41 18.43 -60.73
CA ALA A 80 -21.28 19.38 -61.86
C ALA A 80 -21.62 20.83 -61.44
N LEU A 81 -21.01 21.89 -62.00
CA LEU A 81 -20.03 22.05 -63.10
C LEU A 81 -18.93 23.06 -62.71
N GLU A 82 -17.80 23.02 -63.42
CA GLU A 82 -17.06 24.23 -63.86
C GLU A 82 -16.25 23.84 -65.11
N ASP A 83 -16.24 24.70 -66.13
CA ASP A 83 -15.66 24.52 -67.48
C ASP A 83 -14.89 25.80 -67.87
N GLY A 84 -13.92 25.70 -68.79
CA GLY A 84 -13.27 26.87 -69.43
C GLY A 84 -11.74 26.80 -69.58
N ASP A 85 -11.28 26.15 -70.66
CA ASP A 85 -10.47 26.71 -71.76
C ASP A 85 -9.15 27.50 -71.44
N ASP A 86 -8.04 27.37 -72.17
CA ASP A 86 -7.77 26.57 -73.38
C ASP A 86 -6.27 26.28 -73.69
N ASP A 87 -6.08 25.39 -74.66
CA ASP A 87 -4.97 25.22 -75.64
C ASP A 87 -3.59 24.59 -75.27
N GLU A 88 -2.90 24.13 -76.33
CA GLU A 88 -1.84 23.11 -76.42
C GLU A 88 -0.43 23.73 -76.75
N PRO A 89 0.66 23.04 -77.26
CA PRO A 89 0.80 21.65 -77.72
C PRO A 89 2.04 20.80 -77.32
N ALA A 90 1.86 19.49 -77.47
CA ALA A 90 2.80 18.51 -78.06
C ALA A 90 4.13 17.98 -77.42
N THR A 91 3.98 16.90 -76.63
CA THR A 91 4.57 15.55 -76.86
C THR A 91 6.01 15.09 -76.44
N LYS A 92 6.08 13.77 -76.13
CA LYS A 92 7.18 12.76 -76.31
C LYS A 92 8.29 12.54 -75.26
N ARG A 93 8.05 11.51 -74.42
CA ARG A 93 8.90 10.31 -74.17
C ARG A 93 10.46 10.44 -74.15
N ARG A 94 11.10 10.12 -73.01
CA ARG A 94 11.95 8.89 -72.83
C ARG A 94 12.60 8.73 -71.44
N ARG A 95 12.96 7.46 -71.13
CA ARG A 95 14.08 6.87 -70.32
C ARG A 95 14.82 7.75 -69.28
N ALA A 96 15.11 7.36 -68.04
CA ALA A 96 15.51 6.08 -67.39
C ALA A 96 17.04 5.80 -67.29
N ARG A 97 17.45 5.25 -66.11
CA ARG A 97 18.72 4.58 -65.70
C ARG A 97 19.94 5.41 -65.20
N SER A 98 20.32 5.10 -63.95
CA SER A 98 21.55 4.41 -63.47
C SER A 98 22.78 5.14 -62.87
N ASN A 99 23.07 4.74 -61.61
CA ASN A 99 24.37 4.32 -61.01
C ASN A 99 25.52 5.31 -60.71
N GLY A 100 26.33 4.90 -59.72
CA GLY A 100 27.52 5.53 -59.12
C GLY A 100 27.39 5.48 -57.58
N GLU A 101 27.92 4.53 -56.79
CA GLU A 101 29.26 3.90 -56.64
C GLU A 101 30.26 4.67 -55.76
N ALA A 102 30.70 4.04 -54.66
CA ALA A 102 31.97 4.23 -53.92
C ALA A 102 32.12 3.12 -52.84
N GLU A 103 33.35 2.71 -52.50
CA GLU A 103 33.69 1.60 -51.56
C GLU A 103 34.74 2.04 -50.50
N GLY A 104 35.02 1.20 -49.49
CA GLY A 104 36.11 1.41 -48.51
C GLY A 104 36.31 0.27 -47.48
N GLU A 105 37.57 -0.17 -47.31
CA GLU A 105 38.10 -1.29 -46.49
C GLU A 105 38.69 -0.81 -45.12
N ASP A 106 39.20 -1.60 -44.16
CA ASP A 106 38.94 -2.95 -43.58
C ASP A 106 39.91 -3.16 -42.35
N LEU A 107 39.78 -4.27 -41.58
CA LEU A 107 40.70 -4.86 -40.56
C LEU A 107 40.83 -4.15 -39.18
N ALA A 108 41.11 -4.77 -38.01
CA ALA A 108 41.00 -6.13 -37.41
C ALA A 108 41.46 -6.01 -35.90
N ALA A 109 41.25 -6.88 -34.89
CA ALA A 109 40.60 -8.19 -34.66
C ALA A 109 39.82 -8.15 -33.29
N GLY A 110 39.61 -9.12 -32.37
CA GLY A 110 40.01 -10.53 -32.12
C GLY A 110 40.93 -10.71 -30.86
N PRO A 111 40.86 -11.79 -30.02
CA PRO A 111 40.03 -13.01 -30.09
C PRO A 111 39.33 -13.48 -28.77
N MET A 112 38.34 -14.39 -28.87
CA MET A 112 38.15 -15.44 -27.83
C MET A 112 37.55 -16.74 -28.40
N ARG A 113 37.28 -17.75 -27.54
CA ARG A 113 37.28 -19.18 -27.91
C ARG A 113 35.92 -19.75 -28.36
N LYS A 114 36.02 -20.86 -29.11
CA LYS A 114 34.91 -21.71 -29.57
C LYS A 114 34.22 -22.43 -28.41
N ASP A 115 32.95 -22.77 -28.58
CA ASP A 115 32.58 -24.19 -28.67
C ASP A 115 31.48 -24.39 -29.74
N SER A 116 31.01 -25.63 -29.91
CA SER A 116 30.41 -26.13 -31.15
C SER A 116 29.07 -26.82 -30.96
N THR A 117 28.22 -26.77 -32.00
CA THR A 117 27.15 -27.77 -32.25
C THR A 117 26.69 -27.70 -33.70
N ALA A 118 26.25 -28.83 -34.26
CA ALA A 118 25.97 -28.98 -35.69
C ALA A 118 24.50 -28.70 -36.06
N LYS A 119 24.26 -28.18 -37.28
CA LYS A 119 22.91 -27.97 -37.82
C LYS A 119 22.28 -29.27 -38.32
N LEU A 120 21.20 -29.71 -37.69
CA LEU A 120 20.24 -30.65 -38.29
C LEU A 120 19.13 -29.89 -39.00
N LYS A 121 18.62 -30.45 -40.11
CA LYS A 121 17.53 -29.86 -40.91
C LYS A 121 16.19 -30.43 -40.47
N THR A 122 15.21 -29.57 -40.21
CA THR A 122 13.81 -29.95 -39.94
C THR A 122 12.87 -29.24 -40.92
N ALA A 123 11.76 -29.89 -41.28
CA ALA A 123 10.97 -29.53 -42.45
C ALA A 123 10.02 -28.32 -42.25
N GLU A 124 9.66 -27.69 -43.36
CA GLU A 124 8.76 -26.54 -43.42
C GLU A 124 7.33 -26.90 -42.99
N ARG A 125 6.91 -26.54 -41.75
CA ARG A 125 5.49 -26.21 -41.43
C ARG A 125 5.17 -25.55 -40.08
N THR A 126 6.16 -25.21 -39.25
CA THR A 126 5.93 -24.76 -37.84
C THR A 126 6.39 -23.33 -37.50
N SER A 127 6.92 -22.56 -38.46
CA SER A 127 7.47 -21.20 -38.27
C SER A 127 6.43 -20.08 -38.04
N LYS A 128 5.33 -20.35 -37.32
CA LYS A 128 4.24 -19.37 -37.11
C LYS A 128 3.71 -19.23 -35.68
N TYR A 129 4.30 -19.93 -34.71
CA TYR A 129 3.98 -19.80 -33.28
C TYR A 129 5.25 -19.87 -32.44
N THR A 130 6.10 -18.86 -32.59
CA THR A 130 7.26 -18.58 -31.72
C THR A 130 7.28 -17.07 -31.48
N PHE A 131 6.97 -16.64 -30.26
CA PHE A 131 7.16 -15.26 -29.82
C PHE A 131 8.32 -15.25 -28.82
N SER A 132 9.27 -14.32 -28.98
CA SER A 132 10.48 -14.30 -28.17
C SER A 132 10.22 -13.69 -26.80
N SER A 133 10.86 -14.25 -25.77
CA SER A 133 10.98 -13.64 -24.45
C SER A 133 12.29 -12.86 -24.37
N SER A 134 12.22 -11.54 -24.53
CA SER A 134 13.34 -10.61 -24.31
C SER A 134 12.80 -9.37 -23.59
N ASN A 135 13.39 -9.04 -22.45
CA ASN A 135 12.88 -8.05 -21.51
C ASN A 135 13.85 -6.86 -21.46
N GLU A 136 13.55 -5.80 -22.20
CA GLU A 136 14.27 -4.52 -22.20
C GLU A 136 13.29 -3.35 -21.97
N PRO A 137 13.72 -2.25 -21.34
CA PRO A 137 12.84 -1.14 -20.97
C PRO A 137 12.32 -0.35 -22.18
N ALA A 138 11.18 0.31 -22.00
CA ALA A 138 10.48 0.98 -23.08
C ALA A 138 11.24 2.19 -23.65
N HIS A 139 11.53 2.16 -24.95
CA HIS A 139 12.01 3.32 -25.71
C HIS A 139 10.84 4.30 -25.94
N VAL A 140 11.05 5.58 -25.66
CA VAL A 140 10.09 6.66 -25.98
C VAL A 140 10.06 6.85 -27.51
N PRO A 141 8.89 6.96 -28.17
CA PRO A 141 8.85 7.21 -29.62
C PRO A 141 9.32 8.63 -29.97
N ASP A 142 10.18 8.75 -30.98
CA ASP A 142 10.62 10.03 -31.54
C ASP A 142 9.52 10.59 -32.48
N PRO A 143 9.21 11.91 -32.51
CA PRO A 143 7.99 12.40 -33.17
C PRO A 143 7.98 12.42 -34.72
N ASP A 144 9.14 12.33 -35.39
CA ASP A 144 9.31 12.82 -36.77
C ASP A 144 9.29 11.75 -37.90
N GLU A 145 8.95 10.48 -37.65
CA GLU A 145 8.76 9.48 -38.73
C GLU A 145 7.34 9.54 -39.38
N ALA A 146 7.22 10.33 -40.44
CA ALA A 146 5.96 10.51 -41.18
C ALA A 146 5.65 9.36 -42.19
N ASP A 147 4.94 8.32 -41.73
CA ASP A 147 4.48 7.13 -42.48
C ASP A 147 3.97 7.41 -43.92
N ASP A 148 4.72 6.95 -44.93
CA ASP A 148 4.56 7.25 -46.36
C ASP A 148 3.12 7.16 -46.93
N GLU A 149 2.80 7.99 -47.93
CA GLU A 149 1.44 8.06 -48.48
C GLU A 149 1.01 6.75 -49.17
N GLU A 150 1.94 6.05 -49.84
CA GLU A 150 1.64 4.74 -50.45
C GLU A 150 1.38 3.67 -49.39
N THR A 151 2.12 3.70 -48.27
CA THR A 151 1.90 2.83 -47.11
C THR A 151 0.53 3.09 -46.48
N ARG A 152 0.14 4.37 -46.32
CA ARG A 152 -1.20 4.77 -45.86
C ARG A 152 -2.30 4.31 -46.82
N ARG A 153 -2.13 4.47 -48.13
CA ARG A 153 -3.05 3.96 -49.17
C ARG A 153 -3.15 2.43 -49.16
N MET A 154 -2.06 1.70 -48.90
CA MET A 154 -2.08 0.24 -48.78
C MET A 154 -2.82 -0.22 -47.51
N LYS A 155 -2.53 0.38 -46.34
CA LYS A 155 -3.24 0.16 -45.07
C LYS A 155 -4.76 0.39 -45.26
N ALA A 156 -5.14 1.51 -45.89
CA ALA A 156 -6.54 1.82 -46.22
C ALA A 156 -7.19 0.78 -47.17
N ARG A 157 -6.49 0.36 -48.23
CA ARG A 157 -7.01 -0.66 -49.17
C ARG A 157 -7.18 -2.04 -48.52
N LEU A 158 -6.32 -2.39 -47.56
CA LEU A 158 -6.46 -3.61 -46.76
C LEU A 158 -7.65 -3.52 -45.79
N HIS A 159 -7.79 -2.40 -45.08
CA HIS A 159 -8.94 -2.14 -44.21
C HIS A 159 -10.27 -2.18 -45.01
N GLN A 160 -10.33 -1.54 -46.17
CA GLN A 160 -11.54 -1.55 -47.01
C GLN A 160 -11.88 -2.96 -47.55
N LYS A 161 -10.86 -3.79 -47.86
CA LYS A 161 -11.05 -5.22 -48.18
C LYS A 161 -11.51 -6.05 -46.97
N PHE A 162 -11.08 -5.70 -45.75
CA PHE A 162 -11.48 -6.36 -44.51
C PHE A 162 -12.95 -6.04 -44.16
N VAL A 163 -13.34 -4.76 -44.14
CA VAL A 163 -14.72 -4.30 -43.92
C VAL A 163 -15.69 -4.92 -44.95
N LYS A 164 -15.32 -4.91 -46.24
CA LYS A 164 -16.12 -5.51 -47.33
C LYS A 164 -16.26 -7.03 -47.23
N LYS A 165 -15.49 -7.70 -46.37
CA LYS A 165 -15.54 -9.15 -46.10
C LYS A 165 -16.36 -9.52 -44.85
N LEU A 166 -16.61 -8.56 -43.95
CA LEU A 166 -17.49 -8.73 -42.78
C LEU A 166 -18.97 -8.46 -43.08
N GLY A 167 -19.27 -7.58 -44.06
CA GLY A 167 -20.63 -7.09 -44.34
C GLY A 167 -21.62 -8.05 -45.04
N ARG A 168 -21.58 -9.37 -44.78
CA ARG A 168 -22.60 -10.34 -45.27
C ARG A 168 -22.89 -11.46 -44.25
N PRO A 169 -24.16 -11.68 -43.83
CA PRO A 169 -24.51 -12.62 -42.75
C PRO A 169 -24.02 -14.07 -42.94
N ASP A 170 -24.13 -14.64 -44.14
CA ASP A 170 -23.90 -16.07 -44.39
C ASP A 170 -22.42 -16.50 -44.38
N SER A 171 -21.50 -15.57 -44.10
CA SER A 171 -20.06 -15.81 -44.11
C SER A 171 -19.60 -16.85 -43.07
N LEU A 172 -20.32 -16.98 -41.94
CA LEU A 172 -19.99 -17.91 -40.87
C LEU A 172 -20.32 -19.38 -41.21
N ALA A 173 -21.38 -19.63 -41.99
CA ALA A 173 -21.83 -20.99 -42.32
C ALA A 173 -20.80 -21.75 -43.16
N ASN A 174 -20.06 -21.06 -44.03
CA ASN A 174 -19.06 -21.67 -44.92
C ASN A 174 -17.68 -21.87 -44.29
N ILE A 175 -17.36 -21.16 -43.19
CA ILE A 175 -16.11 -21.40 -42.44
C ILE A 175 -16.25 -22.68 -41.61
N ARG A 176 -17.41 -22.90 -40.98
CA ARG A 176 -17.69 -24.09 -40.16
C ARG A 176 -17.72 -25.41 -40.96
N ARG A 177 -17.83 -25.33 -42.31
CA ARG A 177 -17.72 -26.48 -43.24
C ARG A 177 -16.30 -26.73 -43.79
N ARG A 178 -15.29 -25.92 -43.42
CA ARG A 178 -13.91 -26.06 -43.92
C ARG A 178 -12.84 -26.30 -42.83
N SER A 179 -13.23 -26.29 -41.56
CA SER A 179 -12.37 -26.65 -40.43
C SER A 179 -12.94 -27.87 -39.73
N GLY A 180 -12.73 -29.06 -40.31
CA GLY A 180 -13.10 -30.32 -39.68
C GLY A 180 -12.22 -30.59 -38.46
N VAL A 181 -12.79 -30.41 -37.28
CA VAL A 181 -12.27 -30.94 -36.01
C VAL A 181 -13.29 -31.98 -35.56
N ILE A 182 -12.79 -33.11 -35.03
CA ILE A 182 -13.60 -34.27 -34.69
C ILE A 182 -14.04 -34.14 -33.23
N ASP A 183 -15.35 -34.26 -32.97
CA ASP A 183 -15.89 -34.44 -31.63
C ASP A 183 -15.81 -35.93 -31.27
N GLU A 184 -14.84 -36.33 -30.45
CA GLU A 184 -14.77 -37.68 -29.85
C GLU A 184 -15.39 -37.66 -28.43
N GLU A 185 -16.72 -37.74 -28.34
CA GLU A 185 -17.41 -37.89 -27.04
C GLU A 185 -18.70 -38.73 -27.13
N ALA A 186 -18.64 -39.90 -27.80
CA ALA A 186 -19.75 -40.88 -27.84
C ALA A 186 -19.35 -42.31 -28.29
N VAL A 187 -18.92 -43.18 -27.35
CA VAL A 187 -19.19 -44.64 -27.41
C VAL A 187 -19.31 -45.20 -25.99
N ALA A 188 -20.53 -45.53 -25.56
CA ALA A 188 -20.84 -46.38 -24.40
C ALA A 188 -22.35 -46.67 -24.37
N ALA A 189 -22.84 -47.38 -25.40
CA ALA A 189 -24.18 -47.93 -25.45
C ALA A 189 -24.05 -49.34 -26.02
N GLU A 190 -24.49 -50.33 -25.23
CA GLU A 190 -24.65 -51.71 -25.67
C GLU A 190 -26.14 -51.93 -25.91
N ASP A 191 -26.50 -52.46 -27.08
CA ASP A 191 -27.89 -52.83 -27.41
C ASP A 191 -28.17 -54.25 -26.90
N ASP A 192 -29.28 -54.43 -26.21
CA ASP A 192 -29.91 -55.75 -26.00
C ASP A 192 -31.37 -55.69 -26.53
N PRO A 193 -31.91 -56.76 -27.14
CA PRO A 193 -33.22 -56.76 -27.79
C PRO A 193 -34.38 -56.89 -26.78
N PRO A 194 -35.63 -56.61 -27.21
CA PRO A 194 -36.78 -56.49 -26.30
C PRO A 194 -37.55 -57.81 -26.09
N ASP A 195 -38.21 -57.93 -24.93
CA ASP A 195 -39.35 -58.83 -24.69
C ASP A 195 -40.46 -58.09 -23.91
N ASP A 196 -41.66 -58.14 -24.48
CA ASP A 196 -43.06 -58.18 -23.99
C ASP A 196 -43.57 -57.53 -22.67
N GLU A 197 -44.77 -56.90 -22.82
CA GLU A 197 -46.04 -56.88 -22.02
C GLU A 197 -45.99 -56.95 -20.46
N GLU A 198 -46.82 -56.24 -19.67
CA GLU A 198 -48.30 -56.12 -19.73
C GLU A 198 -48.86 -54.73 -19.25
N GLU A 199 -50.17 -54.63 -19.00
CA GLU A 199 -50.94 -53.42 -18.63
C GLU A 199 -50.81 -53.01 -17.13
N GLU A 200 -51.35 -51.91 -16.59
CA GLU A 200 -52.79 -51.62 -16.44
C GLU A 200 -53.19 -50.13 -16.58
N THR A 201 -54.44 -49.95 -17.07
CA THR A 201 -55.51 -48.95 -16.81
C THR A 201 -55.26 -47.63 -16.01
N ALA A 202 -56.02 -46.53 -16.20
CA ALA A 202 -57.40 -46.43 -16.70
C ALA A 202 -57.79 -45.09 -17.40
N ALA A 203 -58.88 -45.19 -18.18
CA ALA A 203 -59.90 -44.22 -18.63
C ALA A 203 -59.95 -42.77 -18.06
N SER A 204 -60.52 -41.75 -18.72
CA SER A 204 -61.04 -41.52 -20.10
C SER A 204 -61.37 -40.01 -20.27
N LYS A 205 -61.46 -39.40 -21.47
CA LYS A 205 -62.64 -39.38 -22.39
C LYS A 205 -62.27 -38.77 -23.76
N LYS A 206 -63.12 -38.97 -24.77
CA LYS A 206 -62.91 -38.59 -26.19
C LYS A 206 -63.41 -37.17 -26.53
N GLY A 207 -62.70 -36.50 -27.44
CA GLY A 207 -63.12 -35.28 -28.16
C GLY A 207 -62.42 -35.23 -29.53
N GLY A 208 -63.12 -34.80 -30.59
CA GLY A 208 -62.76 -35.13 -31.98
C GLY A 208 -61.83 -34.15 -32.73
N LYS A 209 -60.86 -34.73 -33.46
CA LYS A 209 -60.10 -34.22 -34.63
C LYS A 209 -60.18 -32.72 -34.99
N GLY A 210 -59.05 -32.04 -34.84
CA GLY A 210 -58.66 -30.85 -35.61
C GLY A 210 -57.16 -30.92 -35.93
N GLY A 211 -56.77 -30.85 -37.21
CA GLY A 211 -55.39 -31.13 -37.63
C GLY A 211 -54.42 -29.97 -37.36
N GLY A 212 -53.48 -30.17 -36.42
CA GLY A 212 -52.42 -29.19 -36.13
C GLY A 212 -51.09 -29.87 -35.77
N ARG A 213 -50.08 -29.72 -36.63
CA ARG A 213 -48.75 -30.35 -36.48
C ARG A 213 -47.92 -29.63 -35.40
N LYS A 214 -48.22 -29.90 -34.12
CA LYS A 214 -47.49 -29.30 -32.99
C LYS A 214 -46.01 -29.68 -33.04
N ILE A 215 -45.17 -28.65 -33.13
CA ILE A 215 -43.72 -28.74 -32.88
C ILE A 215 -43.54 -29.12 -31.40
N PRO A 216 -42.71 -30.11 -31.04
CA PRO A 216 -42.42 -30.40 -29.65
C PRO A 216 -41.74 -29.20 -28.99
N ALA A 217 -42.21 -28.80 -27.80
CA ALA A 217 -41.72 -27.62 -27.11
C ALA A 217 -40.20 -27.70 -26.86
N SER A 218 -39.52 -26.57 -26.96
CA SER A 218 -38.08 -26.49 -26.71
C SER A 218 -37.75 -26.96 -25.29
N ARG A 219 -36.69 -27.77 -25.16
CA ARG A 219 -36.11 -28.11 -23.85
C ARG A 219 -35.74 -26.81 -23.15
N LYS A 220 -36.35 -26.51 -22.00
CA LYS A 220 -35.83 -25.49 -21.07
C LYS A 220 -34.36 -25.83 -20.79
N GLY A 221 -33.46 -24.85 -20.95
CA GLY A 221 -32.02 -25.07 -20.90
C GLY A 221 -31.52 -25.35 -19.49
N LYS A 222 -31.58 -26.62 -19.06
CA LYS A 222 -30.98 -27.05 -17.79
C LYS A 222 -29.47 -26.73 -17.79
N LEU A 223 -29.02 -26.11 -16.70
CA LEU A 223 -27.59 -25.89 -16.41
C LEU A 223 -26.82 -27.21 -16.34
N THR A 224 -25.51 -27.20 -16.61
CA THR A 224 -24.68 -28.39 -16.35
C THR A 224 -24.53 -28.62 -14.84
N PRO A 225 -24.24 -29.84 -14.38
CA PRO A 225 -24.02 -30.11 -12.96
C PRO A 225 -22.89 -29.28 -12.34
N LEU A 226 -21.90 -28.85 -13.13
CA LEU A 226 -20.84 -27.94 -12.67
C LEU A 226 -21.35 -26.50 -12.59
N ASP A 227 -22.03 -26.01 -13.63
CA ASP A 227 -22.62 -24.66 -13.63
C ASP A 227 -23.63 -24.49 -12.47
N GLN A 228 -24.39 -25.55 -12.14
CA GLN A 228 -25.31 -25.56 -11.00
C GLN A 228 -24.55 -25.46 -9.66
N LYS A 229 -23.51 -26.29 -9.42
CA LYS A 229 -22.67 -26.15 -8.21
C LYS A 229 -22.05 -24.74 -8.10
N VAL A 230 -21.66 -24.11 -9.21
CA VAL A 230 -21.15 -22.72 -9.21
C VAL A 230 -22.23 -21.69 -8.86
N VAL A 231 -23.46 -21.84 -9.38
CA VAL A 231 -24.61 -21.00 -8.99
C VAL A 231 -24.91 -21.14 -7.49
N ASP A 232 -24.88 -22.36 -6.96
CA ASP A 232 -25.21 -22.61 -5.55
C ASP A 232 -24.10 -22.10 -4.61
N LEU A 233 -22.82 -22.21 -4.99
CA LEU A 233 -21.71 -21.56 -4.29
C LEU A 233 -21.80 -20.02 -4.37
N LYS A 234 -22.17 -19.44 -5.51
CA LYS A 234 -22.33 -17.98 -5.64
C LYS A 234 -23.55 -17.45 -4.86
N ARG A 235 -24.57 -18.28 -4.62
CA ARG A 235 -25.68 -17.97 -3.70
C ARG A 235 -25.25 -17.99 -2.24
N LYS A 236 -24.35 -18.90 -1.85
CA LYS A 236 -23.72 -18.97 -0.52
C LYS A 236 -22.75 -17.78 -0.29
N TYR A 237 -22.08 -17.32 -1.34
CA TYR A 237 -21.05 -16.27 -1.29
C TYR A 237 -21.25 -15.19 -2.38
N PRO A 238 -22.25 -14.29 -2.24
CA PRO A 238 -22.60 -13.33 -3.29
C PRO A 238 -21.56 -12.20 -3.48
N ASP A 239 -20.90 -11.75 -2.40
CA ASP A 239 -19.89 -10.69 -2.42
C ASP A 239 -18.48 -11.18 -2.81
N VAL A 240 -18.30 -12.50 -2.98
CA VAL A 240 -17.01 -13.14 -3.24
C VAL A 240 -16.86 -13.46 -4.72
N LEU A 241 -15.75 -13.05 -5.33
CA LEU A 241 -15.37 -13.41 -6.68
C LEU A 241 -14.80 -14.83 -6.69
N LEU A 242 -15.47 -15.76 -7.38
CA LEU A 242 -15.19 -17.20 -7.30
C LEU A 242 -14.21 -17.67 -8.38
N VAL A 243 -13.10 -18.25 -7.93
CA VAL A 243 -12.02 -18.81 -8.74
C VAL A 243 -12.09 -20.34 -8.62
N VAL A 244 -12.71 -20.99 -9.61
CA VAL A 244 -13.13 -22.40 -9.52
C VAL A 244 -12.17 -23.33 -10.27
N GLU A 245 -11.69 -24.38 -9.61
CA GLU A 245 -10.77 -25.36 -10.17
C GLU A 245 -11.47 -26.32 -11.14
N VAL A 246 -10.94 -26.42 -12.37
CA VAL A 246 -11.47 -27.27 -13.45
C VAL A 246 -10.31 -28.00 -14.13
N GLY A 247 -9.71 -28.95 -13.41
CA GLY A 247 -8.48 -29.63 -13.80
C GLY A 247 -7.27 -28.68 -13.78
N TYR A 248 -6.42 -28.73 -14.81
CA TYR A 248 -5.17 -27.95 -14.92
C TYR A 248 -5.32 -26.41 -14.95
N LYS A 249 -6.53 -25.87 -14.77
CA LYS A 249 -6.83 -24.43 -14.83
C LYS A 249 -7.95 -24.03 -13.88
N TYR A 250 -7.85 -22.79 -13.41
CA TYR A 250 -8.96 -22.11 -12.75
C TYR A 250 -9.85 -21.41 -13.77
N ARG A 251 -11.14 -21.35 -13.49
CA ARG A 251 -12.16 -20.69 -14.31
C ARG A 251 -13.08 -19.84 -13.45
N LEU A 252 -13.41 -18.67 -13.97
CA LEU A 252 -14.42 -17.76 -13.45
C LEU A 252 -15.65 -17.76 -14.37
N TYR A 253 -16.79 -17.35 -13.84
CA TYR A 253 -18.09 -17.47 -14.49
C TYR A 253 -18.88 -16.15 -14.39
N GLY A 254 -19.65 -15.80 -15.43
CA GLY A 254 -20.58 -14.66 -15.40
C GLY A 254 -19.91 -13.31 -15.13
N GLU A 255 -20.45 -12.55 -14.18
CA GLU A 255 -19.94 -11.25 -13.71
C GLU A 255 -18.47 -11.34 -13.26
N ASP A 256 -18.12 -12.38 -12.50
CA ASP A 256 -16.76 -12.62 -12.00
C ASP A 256 -15.76 -12.76 -13.16
N ALA A 257 -16.17 -13.33 -14.29
CA ALA A 257 -15.37 -13.42 -15.51
C ALA A 257 -15.18 -12.06 -16.21
N ARG A 258 -16.16 -11.15 -16.15
CA ARG A 258 -16.02 -9.76 -16.65
C ARG A 258 -15.03 -8.98 -15.79
N VAL A 259 -15.15 -9.09 -14.47
CA VAL A 259 -14.25 -8.42 -13.51
C VAL A 259 -12.82 -8.91 -13.70
N ALA A 260 -12.61 -10.24 -13.70
CA ALA A 260 -11.28 -10.82 -13.93
C ALA A 260 -10.70 -10.48 -15.31
N ALA A 261 -11.52 -10.40 -16.37
CA ALA A 261 -11.04 -9.96 -17.68
C ALA A 261 -10.56 -8.50 -17.69
N LYS A 262 -11.26 -7.59 -16.99
CA LYS A 262 -10.84 -6.19 -16.84
C LYS A 262 -9.54 -6.07 -16.02
N VAL A 263 -9.46 -6.74 -14.86
CA VAL A 263 -8.35 -6.59 -13.90
C VAL A 263 -7.09 -7.38 -14.29
N LEU A 264 -7.25 -8.56 -14.88
CA LEU A 264 -6.13 -9.46 -15.22
C LEU A 264 -5.70 -9.38 -16.69
N SER A 265 -6.39 -8.59 -17.52
CA SER A 265 -6.22 -8.52 -18.97
C SER A 265 -6.34 -9.88 -19.68
N VAL A 266 -7.21 -10.75 -19.17
CA VAL A 266 -7.51 -12.07 -19.76
C VAL A 266 -8.77 -12.02 -20.64
N VAL A 267 -8.87 -12.91 -21.63
CA VAL A 267 -10.02 -12.95 -22.55
C VAL A 267 -11.28 -13.45 -21.82
N CYS A 268 -12.33 -12.63 -21.79
CA CYS A 268 -13.68 -13.09 -21.43
C CYS A 268 -14.34 -13.73 -22.64
N ILE A 269 -14.62 -15.04 -22.56
CA ILE A 269 -15.45 -15.76 -23.51
C ILE A 269 -16.92 -15.35 -23.28
N PRO A 270 -17.65 -14.88 -24.30
CA PRO A 270 -19.01 -14.38 -24.12
C PRO A 270 -20.03 -15.49 -23.77
N GLY A 271 -20.99 -15.15 -22.93
CA GLY A 271 -22.06 -16.01 -22.44
C GLY A 271 -22.98 -15.23 -21.49
N LYS A 272 -23.85 -15.92 -20.74
CA LYS A 272 -24.66 -15.32 -19.66
C LYS A 272 -23.75 -14.62 -18.65
N MET A 273 -24.07 -13.37 -18.33
CA MET A 273 -23.33 -12.56 -17.37
C MET A 273 -23.89 -12.72 -15.96
N ARG A 274 -25.22 -12.81 -15.84
CA ARG A 274 -25.87 -12.98 -14.54
C ARG A 274 -26.15 -14.44 -14.20
N PHE A 275 -26.30 -14.70 -12.91
CA PHE A 275 -26.67 -16.02 -12.37
C PHE A 275 -28.20 -16.17 -12.15
N ASP A 276 -29.01 -15.16 -12.49
CA ASP A 276 -30.48 -15.23 -12.53
C ASP A 276 -31.00 -15.63 -13.94
N GLU A 277 -32.24 -16.12 -14.03
CA GLU A 277 -32.88 -16.41 -15.32
C GLU A 277 -33.47 -15.14 -15.97
N HIS A 278 -32.64 -14.10 -16.17
CA HIS A 278 -33.12 -12.84 -16.73
C HIS A 278 -33.54 -12.98 -18.21
N PRO A 279 -34.72 -12.48 -18.63
CA PRO A 279 -35.25 -12.69 -19.98
C PRO A 279 -34.33 -12.25 -21.13
N SER A 280 -33.51 -11.22 -20.93
CA SER A 280 -32.54 -10.75 -21.95
C SER A 280 -31.47 -11.78 -22.29
N GLU A 281 -31.05 -12.60 -21.32
CA GLU A 281 -29.97 -13.58 -21.47
C GLU A 281 -30.50 -15.02 -21.67
N ALA A 282 -31.82 -15.21 -21.72
CA ALA A 282 -32.48 -16.51 -21.92
C ALA A 282 -32.08 -17.21 -23.24
N HIS A 283 -31.59 -16.47 -24.23
CA HIS A 283 -31.10 -17.00 -25.51
C HIS A 283 -29.69 -17.63 -25.42
N MET A 284 -28.98 -17.47 -24.30
CA MET A 284 -27.62 -17.96 -24.09
C MET A 284 -27.61 -19.26 -23.27
N THR A 285 -26.82 -20.24 -23.68
CA THR A 285 -26.82 -21.60 -23.08
C THR A 285 -25.68 -21.88 -22.10
N ARG A 286 -24.71 -20.95 -21.96
CA ARG A 286 -23.54 -21.07 -21.08
C ARG A 286 -23.24 -19.72 -20.44
N PHE A 287 -22.70 -19.71 -19.23
CA PHE A 287 -22.13 -18.50 -18.62
C PHE A 287 -20.90 -18.00 -19.38
N ALA A 288 -20.68 -16.68 -19.35
CA ALA A 288 -19.42 -16.06 -19.73
C ALA A 288 -18.27 -16.64 -18.91
N GLY A 289 -17.05 -16.63 -19.42
CA GLY A 289 -15.93 -17.30 -18.75
C GLY A 289 -14.56 -16.74 -19.05
N ALA A 290 -13.76 -16.62 -17.99
CA ALA A 290 -12.33 -16.32 -18.04
C ALA A 290 -11.56 -17.47 -17.36
N SER A 291 -10.32 -17.75 -17.75
CA SER A 291 -9.53 -18.84 -17.17
C SER A 291 -8.02 -18.63 -17.27
N PHE A 292 -7.28 -19.20 -16.31
CA PHE A 292 -5.83 -19.19 -16.26
C PHE A 292 -5.27 -20.51 -15.67
N PRO A 293 -4.02 -20.91 -15.96
CA PRO A 293 -3.43 -22.16 -15.46
C PRO A 293 -3.31 -22.19 -13.92
N THR A 294 -3.35 -23.39 -13.32
CA THR A 294 -3.21 -23.56 -11.86
C THR A 294 -1.96 -22.90 -11.28
N HIS A 295 -0.80 -23.05 -11.92
CA HIS A 295 0.47 -22.44 -11.48
C HIS A 295 0.51 -20.90 -11.54
N ARG A 296 -0.53 -20.22 -12.06
CA ARG A 296 -0.64 -18.75 -12.07
C ARG A 296 -1.58 -18.21 -10.99
N LEU A 297 -2.10 -19.07 -10.11
CA LEU A 297 -3.12 -18.73 -9.11
C LEU A 297 -2.74 -17.51 -8.26
N HIS A 298 -1.62 -17.58 -7.53
CA HIS A 298 -1.19 -16.52 -6.61
C HIS A 298 -1.01 -15.17 -7.33
N VAL A 299 -0.40 -15.16 -8.52
CA VAL A 299 -0.20 -13.95 -9.35
C VAL A 299 -1.53 -13.29 -9.74
N HIS A 300 -2.56 -14.07 -10.07
CA HIS A 300 -3.87 -13.55 -10.44
C HIS A 300 -4.73 -13.19 -9.22
N VAL A 301 -4.63 -13.95 -8.12
CA VAL A 301 -5.32 -13.67 -6.84
C VAL A 301 -4.80 -12.37 -6.23
N LYS A 302 -3.47 -12.18 -6.13
CA LYS A 302 -2.82 -10.94 -5.65
C LYS A 302 -3.28 -9.70 -6.43
N ARG A 303 -3.42 -9.81 -7.76
CA ARG A 303 -3.95 -8.72 -8.62
C ARG A 303 -5.43 -8.40 -8.38
N LEU A 304 -6.28 -9.41 -8.17
CA LEU A 304 -7.71 -9.21 -7.86
C LEU A 304 -7.90 -8.57 -6.48
N ILE A 305 -7.11 -9.00 -5.50
CA ILE A 305 -7.12 -8.48 -4.13
C ILE A 305 -6.62 -7.03 -4.08
N ASN A 306 -5.54 -6.71 -4.80
CA ASN A 306 -5.04 -5.34 -4.90
C ASN A 306 -6.02 -4.39 -5.60
N ALA A 307 -6.95 -4.91 -6.41
CA ALA A 307 -8.08 -4.19 -6.99
C ALA A 307 -9.35 -4.19 -6.10
N GLY A 308 -9.21 -4.48 -4.80
CA GLY A 308 -10.28 -4.39 -3.80
C GLY A 308 -11.23 -5.59 -3.73
N HIS A 309 -11.07 -6.63 -4.57
CA HIS A 309 -11.99 -7.76 -4.61
C HIS A 309 -11.69 -8.80 -3.52
N LYS A 310 -12.75 -9.32 -2.88
CA LYS A 310 -12.71 -10.52 -2.03
C LYS A 310 -12.76 -11.75 -2.92
N VAL A 311 -11.74 -12.60 -2.83
CA VAL A 311 -11.51 -13.72 -3.75
C VAL A 311 -11.68 -15.05 -3.02
N GLY A 312 -12.49 -15.93 -3.58
CA GLY A 312 -12.74 -17.27 -3.05
C GLY A 312 -12.19 -18.34 -3.98
N ILE A 313 -11.29 -19.19 -3.47
CA ILE A 313 -10.71 -20.30 -4.22
C ILE A 313 -11.52 -21.57 -3.93
N VAL A 314 -12.13 -22.13 -4.97
CA VAL A 314 -12.95 -23.34 -4.91
C VAL A 314 -12.16 -24.47 -5.56
N ARG A 315 -11.54 -25.33 -4.73
CA ARG A 315 -10.75 -26.49 -5.18
C ARG A 315 -11.59 -27.77 -5.26
N GLN A 316 -11.03 -28.81 -5.88
CA GLN A 316 -11.57 -30.16 -5.83
C GLN A 316 -11.18 -30.85 -4.49
N LEU A 317 -12.15 -31.45 -3.81
CA LEU A 317 -11.93 -32.14 -2.52
C LEU A 317 -11.60 -33.63 -2.68
N GLU A 318 -11.95 -34.22 -3.82
CA GLU A 318 -11.64 -35.60 -4.20
C GLU A 318 -10.69 -35.57 -5.42
N THR A 319 -9.62 -36.37 -5.45
CA THR A 319 -8.89 -36.63 -6.71
C THR A 319 -9.51 -37.82 -7.47
N ALA A 320 -8.96 -38.16 -8.64
CA ALA A 320 -9.52 -39.18 -9.51
C ALA A 320 -9.41 -40.62 -8.96
N ALA A 321 -8.38 -40.96 -8.17
CA ALA A 321 -8.12 -42.34 -7.76
C ALA A 321 -9.00 -42.77 -6.57
N LEU A 322 -8.95 -42.07 -5.43
CA LEU A 322 -9.87 -42.29 -4.30
C LEU A 322 -11.34 -42.23 -4.73
N LYS A 323 -11.71 -41.32 -5.63
CA LYS A 323 -13.08 -41.23 -6.16
C LYS A 323 -13.48 -42.41 -7.05
N ALA A 324 -12.55 -43.03 -7.78
CA ALA A 324 -12.83 -44.23 -8.55
C ALA A 324 -13.06 -45.47 -7.66
N ALA A 325 -12.45 -45.50 -6.47
CA ALA A 325 -12.66 -46.51 -5.45
C ALA A 325 -13.93 -46.26 -4.59
N GLY A 326 -14.22 -44.99 -4.28
CA GLY A 326 -15.29 -44.60 -3.36
C GLY A 326 -16.73 -44.73 -3.90
N ALA A 327 -17.69 -44.73 -2.97
CA ALA A 327 -19.13 -44.84 -3.28
C ALA A 327 -19.66 -43.71 -4.21
N ASN A 328 -18.95 -42.58 -4.28
CA ASN A 328 -19.28 -41.43 -5.11
C ASN A 328 -18.84 -41.55 -6.59
N LYS A 329 -18.25 -42.68 -7.04
CA LYS A 329 -17.63 -42.85 -8.37
C LYS A 329 -18.38 -42.25 -9.57
N SER A 330 -19.72 -42.35 -9.59
CA SER A 330 -20.59 -41.89 -10.69
C SER A 330 -20.99 -40.40 -10.63
N LYS A 331 -20.63 -39.66 -9.57
CA LYS A 331 -21.01 -38.24 -9.38
C LYS A 331 -19.95 -37.28 -9.93
N LEU A 332 -20.30 -35.99 -10.06
CA LEU A 332 -19.32 -34.92 -10.31
C LEU A 332 -18.49 -34.66 -9.04
N PHE A 333 -17.17 -34.56 -9.20
CA PHE A 333 -16.19 -34.21 -8.14
C PHE A 333 -16.73 -33.18 -7.16
N GLU A 334 -16.56 -33.45 -5.87
CA GLU A 334 -16.89 -32.52 -4.80
C GLU A 334 -15.91 -31.34 -4.75
N ARG A 335 -16.46 -30.18 -4.39
CA ARG A 335 -15.85 -28.85 -4.46
C ARG A 335 -16.55 -27.98 -3.43
N ASP A 336 -15.78 -27.27 -2.62
CA ASP A 336 -16.24 -26.16 -1.78
C ASP A 336 -15.15 -25.08 -1.76
N LEU A 337 -15.46 -23.94 -1.13
CA LEU A 337 -14.51 -22.86 -0.85
C LEU A 337 -13.44 -23.35 0.13
N THR A 338 -12.18 -23.51 -0.32
CA THR A 338 -11.07 -23.92 0.55
C THR A 338 -10.30 -22.74 1.13
N ASN A 339 -10.28 -21.61 0.42
CA ASN A 339 -9.55 -20.41 0.84
C ASN A 339 -10.35 -19.16 0.46
N LEU A 340 -10.47 -18.22 1.39
CA LEU A 340 -11.06 -16.90 1.19
C LEU A 340 -9.96 -15.86 1.44
N TYR A 341 -9.93 -14.79 0.65
CA TYR A 341 -8.88 -13.78 0.74
C TYR A 341 -9.38 -12.35 0.42
N THR A 342 -8.83 -11.38 1.13
CA THR A 342 -8.98 -9.93 0.98
C THR A 342 -7.63 -9.22 1.20
N LYS A 343 -7.60 -7.89 1.03
CA LYS A 343 -6.40 -7.03 1.12
C LYS A 343 -5.70 -7.11 2.48
N ALA A 344 -6.42 -7.43 3.56
CA ALA A 344 -5.87 -7.63 4.90
C ALA A 344 -5.68 -9.11 5.32
N THR A 345 -6.34 -10.06 4.65
CA THR A 345 -6.30 -11.50 5.00
C THR A 345 -5.40 -12.34 4.09
N TYR A 346 -4.77 -11.73 3.08
CA TYR A 346 -3.80 -12.38 2.20
C TYR A 346 -2.44 -12.56 2.91
N VAL A 347 -2.20 -13.77 3.42
CA VAL A 347 -0.96 -14.17 4.13
C VAL A 347 -0.14 -15.14 3.27
N ASP A 348 -0.05 -14.86 1.96
CA ASP A 348 0.71 -15.64 0.98
C ASP A 348 1.65 -14.73 0.16
N ASP A 349 2.94 -14.77 0.43
CA ASP A 349 3.98 -14.20 -0.44
C ASP A 349 5.11 -15.23 -0.62
N GLU A 350 5.44 -15.56 -1.87
CA GLU A 350 6.66 -16.31 -2.24
C GLU A 350 7.72 -15.36 -2.85
N GLU A 351 7.50 -14.05 -2.78
CA GLU A 351 8.32 -13.03 -3.43
C GLU A 351 9.31 -12.38 -2.44
N GLY A 352 10.52 -12.08 -2.92
CA GLY A 352 11.62 -11.54 -2.12
C GLY A 352 11.52 -10.04 -1.81
N LEU A 353 12.61 -9.50 -1.25
CA LEU A 353 12.69 -8.14 -0.69
C LEU A 353 12.21 -6.99 -1.61
N ASP A 354 12.37 -7.11 -2.93
CA ASP A 354 12.22 -5.97 -3.86
C ASP A 354 10.77 -5.48 -4.02
N THR A 355 9.76 -6.33 -3.82
CA THR A 355 8.37 -5.86 -3.74
C THR A 355 8.05 -5.39 -2.32
N SER A 356 8.40 -4.12 -2.04
CA SER A 356 7.56 -3.32 -1.12
C SER A 356 6.09 -3.42 -1.57
N LEU A 357 5.15 -3.31 -0.62
CA LEU A 357 3.74 -3.11 -0.95
C LEU A 357 3.52 -1.70 -1.51
N ALA A 358 3.97 -1.50 -2.75
CA ALA A 358 3.58 -0.36 -3.56
C ALA A 358 2.06 -0.42 -3.72
N GLY A 359 1.37 0.55 -3.14
CA GLY A 359 -0.01 0.85 -3.52
C GLY A 359 -0.07 1.26 -5.00
N ALA A 360 -1.27 1.44 -5.52
CA ALA A 360 -1.42 2.22 -6.75
C ALA A 360 -0.77 3.61 -6.57
N GLU A 361 -0.31 4.23 -7.67
CA GLU A 361 0.41 5.50 -7.63
C GLU A 361 -0.40 6.58 -6.87
N GLY A 362 0.19 7.20 -5.85
CA GLY A 362 -0.48 8.13 -4.92
C GLY A 362 -1.26 7.49 -3.77
N GLY A 363 -1.34 6.15 -3.71
CA GLY A 363 -2.02 5.40 -2.66
C GLY A 363 -1.13 5.04 -1.47
N ALA A 364 -1.73 5.03 -0.28
CA ALA A 364 -1.08 4.59 0.95
C ALA A 364 -0.50 3.16 0.82
N PRO A 365 0.77 2.90 1.18
CA PRO A 365 1.21 1.54 1.54
C PRO A 365 0.39 1.10 2.76
N ALA A 366 -0.68 0.35 2.49
CA ALA A 366 -1.61 -0.11 3.51
C ALA A 366 -0.91 -1.12 4.41
N SER A 367 -1.04 -0.95 5.73
CA SER A 367 -0.26 -1.72 6.71
C SER A 367 -0.67 -3.19 6.83
N GLY A 368 -1.67 -3.64 6.05
CA GLY A 368 -2.29 -4.96 6.19
C GLY A 368 -3.18 -5.11 7.42
N HIS A 369 -3.45 -4.03 8.17
CA HIS A 369 -4.38 -4.07 9.29
C HIS A 369 -5.84 -4.13 8.81
N LEU A 370 -6.58 -5.06 9.39
CA LEU A 370 -8.04 -5.15 9.37
C LEU A 370 -8.57 -4.45 10.63
N LEU A 371 -9.43 -3.44 10.52
CA LEU A 371 -9.92 -2.66 11.67
C LEU A 371 -11.42 -2.88 11.91
N CYS A 372 -11.76 -3.44 13.07
CA CYS A 372 -13.13 -3.54 13.56
C CYS A 372 -13.47 -2.28 14.38
N LEU A 373 -14.65 -1.69 14.14
CA LEU A 373 -15.10 -0.45 14.77
C LEU A 373 -16.55 -0.58 15.25
N THR A 374 -16.85 -0.08 16.45
CA THR A 374 -18.24 0.10 16.91
C THR A 374 -18.43 1.43 17.61
N GLU A 375 -19.58 2.06 17.37
CA GLU A 375 -19.96 3.36 17.93
C GLU A 375 -21.13 3.17 18.92
N SER A 376 -21.13 3.94 20.00
CA SER A 376 -22.22 4.02 20.96
C SER A 376 -22.44 5.48 21.40
N TYR A 377 -23.69 5.83 21.68
CA TYR A 377 -24.09 7.19 22.05
C TYR A 377 -24.20 7.30 23.58
N PRO A 378 -23.35 8.08 24.27
CA PRO A 378 -23.51 8.32 25.70
C PRO A 378 -24.82 9.08 25.98
N LYS A 379 -25.53 8.69 27.04
CA LYS A 379 -26.84 9.27 27.37
C LYS A 379 -26.68 10.62 28.08
N GLY A 380 -26.82 11.72 27.35
CA GLY A 380 -26.87 13.07 27.91
C GLY A 380 -27.71 14.04 27.07
N ASN A 381 -28.41 14.97 27.73
CA ASN A 381 -29.10 16.06 27.06
C ASN A 381 -28.11 17.20 26.78
N GLY A 382 -27.46 17.16 25.62
CA GLY A 382 -26.57 18.21 25.14
C GLY A 382 -26.59 18.31 23.61
N SER A 383 -26.19 19.45 23.07
CA SER A 383 -26.17 19.72 21.62
C SER A 383 -24.93 19.17 20.89
N ASP A 384 -24.01 18.52 21.61
CA ASP A 384 -22.79 17.95 21.04
C ASP A 384 -23.02 16.51 20.56
N GLU A 385 -22.66 16.19 19.31
CA GLU A 385 -22.60 14.82 18.79
C GLU A 385 -21.38 14.04 19.34
N LYS A 386 -21.20 14.04 20.66
CA LYS A 386 -20.24 13.17 21.36
C LYS A 386 -20.62 11.71 21.19
N VAL A 387 -19.63 10.86 20.92
CA VAL A 387 -19.82 9.41 20.80
C VAL A 387 -18.69 8.67 21.48
N HIS A 388 -18.96 7.44 21.89
CA HIS A 388 -17.98 6.53 22.48
C HIS A 388 -17.65 5.44 21.45
N LEU A 389 -16.37 5.35 21.07
CA LEU A 389 -15.87 4.53 19.96
C LEU A 389 -14.87 3.51 20.50
N GLY A 390 -15.18 2.23 20.32
CA GLY A 390 -14.20 1.15 20.53
C GLY A 390 -13.74 0.60 19.20
N LEU A 391 -12.45 0.27 19.12
CA LEU A 391 -11.84 -0.36 17.96
C LEU A 391 -10.91 -1.51 18.33
N ILE A 392 -10.78 -2.45 17.41
CA ILE A 392 -9.71 -3.46 17.41
C ILE A 392 -9.17 -3.58 15.99
N ALA A 393 -7.90 -3.26 15.82
CA ALA A 393 -7.16 -3.51 14.59
C ALA A 393 -6.29 -4.77 14.75
N VAL A 394 -6.26 -5.61 13.73
CA VAL A 394 -5.48 -6.84 13.68
C VAL A 394 -4.69 -6.87 12.39
N GLN A 395 -3.42 -7.27 12.43
CA GLN A 395 -2.62 -7.53 11.23
C GLN A 395 -2.37 -9.05 11.12
N PRO A 396 -3.17 -9.80 10.34
CA PRO A 396 -3.02 -11.25 10.23
C PRO A 396 -1.64 -11.69 9.73
N ALA A 397 -0.93 -10.82 9.00
CA ALA A 397 0.41 -11.08 8.45
C ALA A 397 1.59 -10.89 9.45
N THR A 398 1.34 -10.45 10.68
CA THR A 398 2.37 -10.31 11.75
C THR A 398 1.89 -10.80 13.12
N GLY A 399 0.60 -11.10 13.26
CA GLY A 399 -0.02 -11.43 14.55
C GLY A 399 -0.01 -10.24 15.52
N GLU A 400 -0.12 -9.01 15.04
CA GLU A 400 -0.31 -7.81 15.88
C GLU A 400 -1.80 -7.54 16.13
N ILE A 401 -2.14 -7.17 17.37
CA ILE A 401 -3.51 -6.86 17.80
C ILE A 401 -3.48 -5.55 18.60
N VAL A 402 -4.04 -4.48 18.05
CA VAL A 402 -4.14 -3.16 18.69
C VAL A 402 -5.60 -2.89 19.05
N TYR A 403 -5.88 -2.53 20.30
CA TYR A 403 -7.23 -2.21 20.77
C TYR A 403 -7.29 -0.82 21.44
N ASP A 404 -8.47 -0.19 21.40
CA ASP A 404 -8.73 1.07 22.10
C ASP A 404 -10.22 1.31 22.33
N ASP A 405 -10.55 2.18 23.29
CA ASP A 405 -11.92 2.68 23.54
C ASP A 405 -11.82 4.12 24.07
N PHE A 406 -12.55 5.05 23.44
CA PHE A 406 -12.39 6.50 23.69
C PHE A 406 -13.67 7.29 23.37
N GLU A 407 -13.86 8.44 24.03
CA GLU A 407 -14.84 9.44 23.61
C GLU A 407 -14.26 10.30 22.47
N ASP A 408 -15.09 10.66 21.49
CA ASP A 408 -14.70 11.52 20.37
C ASP A 408 -15.72 12.65 20.12
N GLY A 409 -15.21 13.80 19.71
CA GLY A 409 -15.99 15.00 19.39
C GLY A 409 -16.57 14.95 17.98
N TRP A 410 -17.41 15.93 17.63
CA TRP A 410 -18.10 16.01 16.34
C TRP A 410 -17.16 16.01 15.12
N MET A 411 -15.91 16.46 15.29
CA MET A 411 -14.87 16.43 14.26
C MET A 411 -14.37 15.02 13.93
N ARG A 412 -14.42 14.08 14.90
CA ARG A 412 -13.81 12.74 14.87
C ARG A 412 -12.27 12.76 14.84
N SER A 413 -11.66 13.70 15.57
CA SER A 413 -10.22 13.97 15.62
C SER A 413 -9.41 12.88 16.35
N GLU A 414 -10.01 12.22 17.35
CA GLU A 414 -9.38 11.07 18.01
C GLU A 414 -9.40 9.82 17.13
N LEU A 415 -10.50 9.56 16.41
CA LEU A 415 -10.59 8.48 15.43
C LEU A 415 -9.61 8.70 14.27
N GLU A 416 -9.53 9.91 13.70
CA GLU A 416 -8.58 10.27 12.64
C GLU A 416 -7.14 9.96 13.03
N THR A 417 -6.73 10.36 14.23
CA THR A 417 -5.40 10.08 14.78
C THR A 417 -5.09 8.57 14.78
N ARG A 418 -6.03 7.74 15.23
CA ARG A 418 -5.88 6.27 15.27
C ARG A 418 -5.83 5.65 13.88
N LEU A 419 -6.65 6.14 12.95
CA LEU A 419 -6.66 5.69 11.55
C LEU A 419 -5.37 6.02 10.81
N LEU A 420 -4.76 7.19 11.04
CA LEU A 420 -3.49 7.59 10.41
C LEU A 420 -2.27 6.81 10.95
N HIS A 421 -2.23 6.51 12.25
CA HIS A 421 -1.19 5.64 12.81
C HIS A 421 -1.28 4.20 12.30
N ILE A 422 -2.48 3.61 12.34
CA ILE A 422 -2.73 2.20 11.97
C ILE A 422 -2.70 2.01 10.44
N SER A 423 -3.18 2.98 9.66
CA SER A 423 -3.31 2.92 8.19
C SER A 423 -3.98 1.63 7.67
N PRO A 424 -5.20 1.28 8.14
CA PRO A 424 -5.86 0.01 7.85
C PRO A 424 -6.23 -0.17 6.37
N ALA A 425 -6.27 -1.43 5.92
CA ALA A 425 -6.56 -1.84 4.54
C ALA A 425 -8.03 -2.26 4.33
N GLU A 426 -8.72 -2.66 5.40
CA GLU A 426 -10.10 -3.16 5.38
C GLU A 426 -10.78 -2.85 6.73
N PHE A 427 -12.08 -2.58 6.69
CA PHE A 427 -12.88 -2.17 7.83
C PHE A 427 -14.06 -3.11 8.07
N VAL A 428 -14.30 -3.48 9.33
CA VAL A 428 -15.47 -4.24 9.80
C VAL A 428 -16.28 -3.35 10.75
N ILE A 429 -17.40 -2.80 10.27
CA ILE A 429 -18.22 -1.87 11.06
C ILE A 429 -19.37 -2.64 11.73
N VAL A 430 -19.45 -2.55 13.06
CA VAL A 430 -20.45 -3.25 13.87
C VAL A 430 -21.54 -2.27 14.32
N GLY A 431 -22.70 -2.36 13.67
CA GLY A 431 -23.87 -1.51 13.89
C GLY A 431 -23.90 -0.23 13.05
N GLU A 432 -24.82 0.66 13.40
CA GLU A 432 -24.91 1.98 12.79
C GLU A 432 -23.85 2.92 13.38
N VAL A 433 -23.16 3.66 12.51
CA VAL A 433 -22.18 4.71 12.84
C VAL A 433 -22.69 6.06 12.36
N SER A 434 -22.26 7.14 13.01
CA SER A 434 -22.70 8.50 12.64
C SER A 434 -22.20 8.91 11.26
N LYS A 435 -22.86 9.93 10.67
CA LYS A 435 -22.49 10.48 9.35
C LYS A 435 -21.05 11.01 9.32
N ALA A 436 -20.57 11.57 10.43
CA ALA A 436 -19.19 12.02 10.60
C ALA A 436 -18.21 10.84 10.54
N THR A 437 -18.41 9.82 11.38
CA THR A 437 -17.60 8.58 11.39
C THR A 437 -17.56 7.94 9.99
N LYS A 438 -18.72 7.79 9.33
CA LYS A 438 -18.79 7.18 7.99
C LYS A 438 -18.02 7.97 6.93
N LYS A 439 -18.15 9.31 6.90
CA LYS A 439 -17.38 10.17 5.98
C LYS A 439 -15.87 10.07 6.24
N LEU A 440 -15.44 10.10 7.50
CA LEU A 440 -14.02 10.05 7.85
C LEU A 440 -13.39 8.72 7.43
N VAL A 441 -14.06 7.60 7.74
CA VAL A 441 -13.62 6.26 7.32
C VAL A 441 -13.49 6.19 5.81
N GLN A 442 -14.48 6.64 5.03
CA GLN A 442 -14.43 6.64 3.56
C GLN A 442 -13.34 7.56 2.97
N HIS A 443 -12.92 8.61 3.69
CA HIS A 443 -11.89 9.53 3.23
C HIS A 443 -10.47 8.99 3.49
N LEU A 444 -10.16 8.67 4.76
CA LEU A 444 -8.82 8.20 5.16
C LEU A 444 -8.47 6.82 4.61
N SER A 445 -9.46 6.07 4.14
CA SER A 445 -9.28 4.77 3.49
C SER A 445 -8.88 4.86 2.01
N GLY A 446 -8.54 6.04 1.49
CA GLY A 446 -8.12 6.23 0.09
C GLY A 446 -9.27 6.31 -0.91
N GLY A 447 -10.49 6.64 -0.45
CA GLY A 447 -11.70 6.62 -1.28
C GLY A 447 -12.22 5.19 -1.50
N ASP A 448 -12.72 4.91 -2.71
CA ASP A 448 -13.41 3.65 -3.08
C ASP A 448 -12.51 2.38 -3.06
N ASP A 449 -11.19 2.50 -2.80
CA ASP A 449 -10.22 1.38 -2.86
C ASP A 449 -10.10 0.56 -1.55
N ALA A 450 -10.75 1.00 -0.47
CA ALA A 450 -10.80 0.23 0.78
C ALA A 450 -12.14 -0.48 0.98
N ARG A 451 -12.04 -1.72 1.45
CA ARG A 451 -13.19 -2.58 1.67
C ARG A 451 -13.87 -2.27 3.00
N LEU A 452 -15.19 -2.05 2.94
CA LEU A 452 -16.08 -1.81 4.08
C LEU A 452 -17.07 -2.99 4.22
N GLU A 453 -16.92 -3.81 5.25
CA GLU A 453 -17.87 -4.88 5.58
C GLU A 453 -18.71 -4.46 6.80
N TRP A 454 -20.03 -4.63 6.72
CA TRP A 454 -20.98 -4.19 7.75
C TRP A 454 -21.60 -5.39 8.47
N LYS A 455 -21.71 -5.33 9.80
CA LYS A 455 -22.33 -6.37 10.64
C LYS A 455 -23.39 -5.77 11.55
N ASP A 456 -24.51 -6.48 11.73
CA ASP A 456 -25.61 -6.03 12.57
C ASP A 456 -25.23 -5.95 14.07
N LYS A 457 -25.82 -5.00 14.79
CA LYS A 457 -25.63 -4.79 16.25
C LYS A 457 -26.95 -4.95 17.02
N PRO A 458 -27.48 -6.18 17.21
CA PRO A 458 -28.63 -6.42 18.08
C PRO A 458 -28.40 -5.91 19.53
N LYS A 459 -29.50 -5.62 20.24
CA LYS A 459 -29.47 -5.04 21.61
C LYS A 459 -28.80 -5.94 22.67
N THR A 460 -28.57 -7.22 22.37
CA THR A 460 -27.96 -8.22 23.24
C THR A 460 -26.47 -8.47 22.94
N VAL A 461 -25.87 -7.74 21.99
CA VAL A 461 -24.53 -8.05 21.46
C VAL A 461 -23.43 -8.02 22.51
N ALA A 462 -23.48 -7.16 23.53
CA ALA A 462 -22.48 -7.17 24.61
C ALA A 462 -22.41 -8.51 25.35
N ALA A 463 -23.57 -9.02 25.80
CA ALA A 463 -23.66 -10.30 26.50
C ALA A 463 -23.35 -11.50 25.57
N GLN A 464 -23.77 -11.41 24.29
CA GLN A 464 -23.46 -12.42 23.28
C GLN A 464 -21.96 -12.46 22.96
N ALA A 465 -21.31 -11.30 22.84
CA ALA A 465 -19.87 -11.17 22.60
C ALA A 465 -19.06 -11.74 23.77
N TYR A 466 -19.40 -11.36 25.01
CA TYR A 466 -18.74 -11.88 26.21
C TYR A 466 -18.88 -13.42 26.30
N SER A 467 -20.07 -13.96 26.03
CA SER A 467 -20.32 -15.41 26.00
C SER A 467 -19.56 -16.13 24.88
N HIS A 468 -19.54 -15.56 23.68
CA HIS A 468 -18.83 -16.11 22.52
C HIS A 468 -17.30 -16.13 22.73
N ILE A 469 -16.73 -15.05 23.27
CA ILE A 469 -15.30 -14.94 23.58
C ILE A 469 -14.91 -15.89 24.72
N THR A 470 -15.73 -15.95 25.78
CA THR A 470 -15.51 -16.91 26.88
C THR A 470 -15.55 -18.34 26.36
N LYS A 471 -16.49 -18.68 25.46
CA LYS A 471 -16.55 -20.00 24.82
C LYS A 471 -15.31 -20.27 23.95
N PHE A 472 -14.89 -19.32 23.12
CA PHE A 472 -13.72 -19.45 22.25
C PHE A 472 -12.47 -19.88 23.02
N TYR A 473 -12.14 -19.19 24.12
CA TYR A 473 -11.00 -19.57 24.95
C TYR A 473 -11.25 -20.82 25.83
N ALA A 474 -12.49 -21.06 26.29
CA ALA A 474 -12.82 -22.23 27.13
C ALA A 474 -12.85 -23.55 26.34
N ASP A 475 -13.21 -23.54 25.05
CA ASP A 475 -13.09 -24.73 24.20
C ASP A 475 -11.61 -25.00 23.87
N LYS A 476 -10.76 -23.96 23.75
CA LYS A 476 -9.30 -24.10 23.62
C LYS A 476 -8.61 -24.69 24.86
N MET A 477 -9.06 -24.39 26.07
CA MET A 477 -8.55 -25.04 27.28
C MET A 477 -8.66 -26.57 27.21
N LYS A 478 -9.80 -27.09 26.72
CA LYS A 478 -10.08 -28.53 26.59
C LYS A 478 -9.20 -29.20 25.51
N GLU A 479 -8.94 -28.49 24.42
CA GLU A 479 -8.00 -28.97 23.38
C GLU A 479 -6.55 -29.04 23.89
N GLY A 480 -6.17 -28.13 24.79
CA GLY A 480 -4.83 -28.07 25.38
C GLY A 480 -4.52 -29.19 26.37
N GLU A 481 -5.50 -29.64 27.16
CA GLU A 481 -5.32 -30.70 28.18
C GLU A 481 -4.96 -32.08 27.59
N ALA A 482 -5.18 -32.30 26.30
CA ALA A 482 -4.87 -33.55 25.60
C ALA A 482 -3.39 -33.69 25.17
N SER A 483 -2.50 -32.76 25.51
CA SER A 483 -1.05 -32.86 25.26
C SER A 483 -0.25 -32.48 26.50
N SER A 484 0.55 -33.42 26.99
CA SER A 484 1.09 -33.44 28.36
C SER A 484 2.10 -32.35 28.71
N SER A 485 1.73 -31.44 29.60
CA SER A 485 2.46 -31.18 30.87
C SER A 485 1.63 -30.26 31.78
N GLN A 486 1.15 -30.78 32.92
CA GLN A 486 0.29 -30.02 33.83
C GLN A 486 1.07 -28.96 34.64
N VAL A 487 0.36 -27.95 35.17
CA VAL A 487 0.77 -26.85 36.09
C VAL A 487 1.02 -25.48 35.44
N GLN A 488 1.81 -25.33 34.37
CA GLN A 488 2.14 -23.98 33.83
C GLN A 488 1.05 -23.41 32.91
N SER A 489 0.58 -24.17 31.92
CA SER A 489 -0.42 -23.71 30.92
C SER A 489 -1.74 -23.22 31.53
N SER A 490 -2.13 -23.75 32.69
CA SER A 490 -3.32 -23.34 33.45
C SER A 490 -3.20 -21.98 34.14
N GLN A 491 -1.97 -21.53 34.46
CA GLN A 491 -1.77 -20.18 35.01
C GLN A 491 -1.83 -19.14 33.91
N ASP A 492 -1.09 -19.34 32.81
CA ASP A 492 -1.11 -18.41 31.68
C ASP A 492 -2.52 -18.23 31.13
N THR A 493 -3.23 -19.32 30.80
CA THR A 493 -4.61 -19.27 30.27
C THR A 493 -5.61 -18.58 31.20
N GLY A 494 -5.41 -18.64 32.53
CA GLY A 494 -6.14 -17.84 33.49
C GLY A 494 -5.88 -16.33 33.33
N THR A 495 -4.61 -15.92 33.20
CA THR A 495 -4.26 -14.50 32.94
C THR A 495 -4.77 -14.00 31.58
N LEU A 496 -5.04 -14.88 30.62
CA LEU A 496 -5.58 -14.50 29.30
C LEU A 496 -7.03 -14.07 29.40
N LEU A 497 -7.86 -14.87 30.09
CA LEU A 497 -9.23 -14.47 30.42
C LEU A 497 -9.23 -13.17 31.23
N ASP A 498 -8.37 -13.04 32.23
CA ASP A 498 -8.21 -11.81 33.02
C ASP A 498 -7.81 -10.57 32.19
N LYS A 499 -7.01 -10.71 31.13
CA LYS A 499 -6.68 -9.61 30.20
C LYS A 499 -7.86 -9.26 29.31
N VAL A 500 -8.55 -10.27 28.78
CA VAL A 500 -9.71 -10.10 27.89
C VAL A 500 -10.92 -9.54 28.66
N HIS A 501 -11.11 -9.93 29.92
CA HIS A 501 -12.14 -9.38 30.82
C HIS A 501 -11.83 -7.96 31.31
N LYS A 502 -10.61 -7.44 31.09
CA LYS A 502 -10.24 -6.02 31.29
C LYS A 502 -10.47 -5.15 30.04
N LEU A 503 -10.90 -5.74 28.92
CA LEU A 503 -11.37 -4.97 27.76
C LEU A 503 -12.73 -4.34 28.07
N SER A 504 -13.01 -3.18 27.48
CA SER A 504 -14.30 -2.50 27.63
C SER A 504 -15.42 -3.20 26.86
N GLU A 505 -16.67 -2.76 27.06
CA GLU A 505 -17.82 -3.29 26.33
C GLU A 505 -17.67 -3.10 24.81
N ASN A 506 -17.34 -1.89 24.33
CA ASN A 506 -17.16 -1.63 22.90
C ASN A 506 -16.01 -2.48 22.29
N ALA A 507 -14.89 -2.59 22.99
CA ALA A 507 -13.75 -3.40 22.54
C ALA A 507 -14.10 -4.90 22.50
N THR A 508 -14.82 -5.41 23.51
CA THR A 508 -15.34 -6.79 23.57
C THR A 508 -16.28 -7.10 22.41
N ILE A 509 -17.17 -6.15 22.06
CA ILE A 509 -18.06 -6.26 20.90
C ILE A 509 -17.24 -6.37 19.60
N CYS A 510 -16.22 -5.51 19.44
CA CYS A 510 -15.32 -5.56 18.28
C CYS A 510 -14.54 -6.87 18.19
N LEU A 511 -14.03 -7.38 19.32
CA LEU A 511 -13.28 -8.64 19.41
C LEU A 511 -14.14 -9.81 18.93
N SER A 512 -15.37 -9.94 19.44
CA SER A 512 -16.28 -11.01 19.01
C SER A 512 -16.59 -10.93 17.52
N ALA A 513 -16.90 -9.74 17.00
CA ALA A 513 -17.22 -9.55 15.58
C ALA A 513 -16.03 -9.85 14.65
N MET A 514 -14.80 -9.60 15.13
CA MET A 514 -13.54 -9.89 14.44
C MET A 514 -13.16 -11.37 14.50
N ILE A 515 -13.36 -12.05 15.65
CA ILE A 515 -13.22 -13.52 15.75
C ILE A 515 -14.14 -14.20 14.73
N THR A 516 -15.41 -13.81 14.69
CA THR A 516 -16.36 -14.35 13.69
C THR A 516 -15.92 -14.02 12.26
N HIS A 517 -15.40 -12.82 11.97
CA HIS A 517 -14.88 -12.49 10.63
C HIS A 517 -13.71 -13.37 10.24
N LEU A 518 -12.65 -13.42 11.04
CA LEU A 518 -11.43 -14.17 10.74
C LEU A 518 -11.65 -15.70 10.75
N THR A 519 -12.73 -16.19 11.37
CA THR A 519 -13.14 -17.60 11.25
C THR A 519 -13.50 -17.98 9.82
N ASP A 520 -14.13 -17.09 9.04
CA ASP A 520 -14.48 -17.33 7.62
C ASP A 520 -13.23 -17.45 6.70
N TYR A 521 -12.04 -17.06 7.19
CA TYR A 521 -10.75 -17.12 6.48
C TYR A 521 -9.78 -18.18 7.08
N GLY A 522 -10.17 -18.84 8.18
CA GLY A 522 -9.29 -19.73 8.95
C GLY A 522 -8.09 -18.99 9.57
N LEU A 523 -8.32 -17.79 10.11
CA LEU A 523 -7.29 -16.90 10.69
C LEU A 523 -7.59 -16.52 12.16
N GLN A 524 -8.68 -17.02 12.75
CA GLN A 524 -9.13 -16.70 14.11
C GLN A 524 -8.10 -17.01 15.20
N HIS A 525 -7.17 -17.95 14.95
CA HIS A 525 -6.10 -18.32 15.88
C HIS A 525 -5.10 -17.19 16.16
N VAL A 526 -5.16 -16.08 15.41
CA VAL A 526 -4.40 -14.86 15.77
C VAL A 526 -4.70 -14.38 17.20
N PHE A 527 -5.92 -14.58 17.70
CA PHE A 527 -6.33 -14.16 19.04
C PHE A 527 -5.81 -15.07 20.16
N ASP A 528 -5.35 -16.29 19.83
CA ASP A 528 -4.68 -17.18 20.79
C ASP A 528 -3.30 -16.60 21.20
N LEU A 529 -2.70 -15.75 20.36
CA LEU A 529 -1.40 -15.09 20.57
C LEU A 529 -1.52 -13.87 21.50
N THR A 530 -1.90 -14.10 22.75
CA THR A 530 -2.34 -13.05 23.68
C THR A 530 -1.28 -12.06 24.17
N LYS A 531 0.03 -12.39 24.12
CA LYS A 531 1.12 -11.39 24.29
C LYS A 531 1.07 -10.27 23.23
N SER A 532 0.31 -10.45 22.14
CA SER A 532 0.20 -9.49 21.03
C SER A 532 -0.79 -8.35 21.26
N PHE A 533 -1.65 -8.42 22.28
CA PHE A 533 -2.65 -7.39 22.55
C PHE A 533 -1.98 -6.13 23.12
N GLN A 534 -2.07 -5.03 22.39
CA GLN A 534 -1.52 -3.72 22.78
C GLN A 534 -2.63 -2.66 22.80
N SER A 535 -2.73 -1.91 23.90
CA SER A 535 -3.60 -0.72 23.94
C SER A 535 -2.99 0.38 23.07
N PHE A 536 -3.83 1.12 22.33
CA PHE A 536 -3.39 2.28 21.58
C PHE A 536 -3.11 3.47 22.53
N SER A 537 -4.05 3.79 23.43
CA SER A 537 -3.99 4.94 24.34
C SER A 537 -3.11 4.73 25.60
N ALA A 538 -2.13 3.82 25.53
CA ALA A 538 -1.15 3.63 26.60
C ALA A 538 -0.25 4.88 26.73
N ARG A 539 -0.34 5.59 27.87
CA ARG A 539 0.37 6.85 28.17
C ARG A 539 1.90 6.73 28.35
N SER A 540 2.55 5.75 27.73
CA SER A 540 4.02 5.61 27.67
C SER A 540 4.64 6.37 26.48
N HIS A 541 3.81 6.93 25.60
CA HIS A 541 4.24 7.56 24.34
C HIS A 541 3.71 8.97 24.17
N MET A 542 4.49 9.82 23.50
CA MET A 542 4.11 11.19 23.16
C MET A 542 2.94 11.20 22.18
N LEU A 543 1.94 12.04 22.45
CA LEU A 543 0.78 12.20 21.57
C LEU A 543 1.18 12.98 20.32
N LEU A 544 1.11 12.32 19.16
CA LEU A 544 1.18 12.94 17.84
C LEU A 544 -0.20 12.80 17.19
N ASN A 545 -1.01 13.86 17.23
CA ASN A 545 -2.36 13.81 16.66
C ASN A 545 -2.34 13.76 15.12
N GLY A 546 -3.47 13.40 14.50
CA GLY A 546 -3.58 13.21 13.04
C GLY A 546 -3.14 14.42 12.20
N ASN A 547 -3.49 15.64 12.66
CA ASN A 547 -3.02 16.87 12.02
C ASN A 547 -1.50 17.02 12.13
N THR A 548 -0.90 16.69 13.29
CA THR A 548 0.56 16.78 13.50
C THR A 548 1.34 15.76 12.67
N LEU A 549 0.85 14.51 12.54
CA LEU A 549 1.45 13.51 11.64
C LEU A 549 1.52 14.00 10.18
N THR A 550 0.47 14.69 9.74
CA THR A 550 0.31 15.19 8.37
C THR A 550 1.06 16.50 8.16
N SER A 551 0.96 17.45 9.10
CA SER A 551 1.57 18.79 9.05
C SER A 551 3.08 18.79 9.22
N LEU A 552 3.64 17.80 9.93
CA LEU A 552 5.09 17.57 10.06
C LEU A 552 5.62 16.48 9.12
N GLU A 553 4.78 15.93 8.23
CA GLU A 553 5.17 14.97 7.18
C GLU A 553 5.92 13.74 7.76
N ILE A 554 5.39 13.20 8.87
CA ILE A 554 6.06 12.19 9.70
C ILE A 554 6.24 10.86 8.97
N TYR A 555 5.20 10.41 8.23
CA TYR A 555 5.20 9.15 7.46
C TYR A 555 5.27 9.35 5.94
N ARG A 556 4.76 10.47 5.43
CA ARG A 556 4.63 10.79 4.00
C ARG A 556 4.72 12.30 3.82
N ASN A 557 5.16 12.75 2.65
CA ASN A 557 5.07 14.16 2.26
C ASN A 557 3.62 14.51 1.83
N GLN A 558 3.28 15.81 1.77
CA GLN A 558 1.97 16.29 1.33
C GLN A 558 1.85 16.40 -0.20
N THR A 559 2.97 16.45 -0.93
CA THR A 559 3.05 16.79 -2.36
C THR A 559 2.69 15.66 -3.32
N ASP A 560 3.14 14.43 -3.08
CA ASP A 560 2.86 13.23 -3.91
C ASP A 560 2.40 12.02 -3.08
N GLN A 561 2.27 12.19 -1.76
CA GLN A 561 1.91 11.15 -0.78
C GLN A 561 2.90 9.98 -0.69
N ALA A 562 4.11 10.10 -1.25
CA ALA A 562 5.17 9.11 -1.07
C ALA A 562 5.80 9.17 0.32
N GLU A 563 6.45 8.07 0.72
CA GLU A 563 7.27 8.03 1.94
C GLU A 563 8.56 8.84 1.78
N LYS A 564 9.07 9.05 0.56
CA LYS A 564 10.28 9.83 0.30
C LYS A 564 10.07 11.29 0.72
N GLY A 565 11.04 11.87 1.43
CA GLY A 565 10.89 13.21 1.99
C GLY A 565 9.97 13.29 3.20
N SER A 566 9.79 12.18 3.93
CA SER A 566 9.17 12.15 5.27
C SER A 566 10.23 12.00 6.37
N LEU A 567 9.85 12.25 7.63
CA LEU A 567 10.72 11.97 8.78
C LEU A 567 11.06 10.47 8.87
N PHE A 568 10.09 9.59 8.62
CA PHE A 568 10.31 8.14 8.61
C PHE A 568 11.36 7.73 7.57
N TRP A 569 11.31 8.27 6.35
CA TRP A 569 12.33 8.03 5.33
C TRP A 569 13.72 8.56 5.74
N THR A 570 13.76 9.75 6.32
CA THR A 570 15.00 10.41 6.83
C THR A 570 15.72 9.58 7.89
N LEU A 571 14.99 8.75 8.64
CA LEU A 571 15.51 7.91 9.73
C LEU A 571 15.73 6.43 9.34
N ASN A 572 15.25 6.00 8.17
CA ASN A 572 15.17 4.58 7.80
C ASN A 572 16.36 4.09 6.97
N HIS A 573 17.33 3.50 7.68
CA HIS A 573 18.45 2.72 7.16
C HIS A 573 18.39 1.25 7.60
N THR A 574 17.19 0.73 7.91
CA THR A 574 16.99 -0.67 8.34
C THR A 574 17.26 -1.66 7.19
N SER A 575 17.84 -2.81 7.53
CA SER A 575 18.17 -3.89 6.58
C SER A 575 17.05 -4.93 6.45
N THR A 576 16.15 -5.02 7.43
CA THR A 576 15.12 -6.06 7.52
C THR A 576 13.70 -5.48 7.51
N ARG A 577 12.72 -6.22 6.98
CA ARG A 577 11.33 -5.76 6.90
C ARG A 577 10.64 -5.67 8.27
N PHE A 578 11.03 -6.51 9.23
CA PHE A 578 10.54 -6.43 10.61
C PHE A 578 11.20 -5.27 11.39
N GLY A 579 12.50 -4.99 11.15
CA GLY A 579 13.16 -3.75 11.62
C GLY A 579 12.47 -2.51 11.08
N GLN A 580 12.21 -2.44 9.76
CA GLN A 580 11.47 -1.34 9.13
C GLN A 580 10.10 -1.10 9.79
N ARG A 581 9.35 -2.16 10.09
CA ARG A 581 8.06 -2.07 10.80
C ARG A 581 8.20 -1.56 12.24
N LEU A 582 9.21 -2.02 12.98
CA LEU A 582 9.47 -1.56 14.35
C LEU A 582 9.88 -0.08 14.39
N LEU A 583 10.76 0.35 13.49
CA LEU A 583 11.16 1.76 13.36
C LEU A 583 9.96 2.66 13.06
N ARG A 584 9.05 2.25 12.15
CA ARG A 584 7.82 3.01 11.86
C ARG A 584 6.98 3.24 13.13
N LYS A 585 6.92 2.26 14.03
CA LYS A 585 6.23 2.39 15.33
C LYS A 585 6.96 3.37 16.25
N TRP A 586 8.29 3.31 16.34
CA TRP A 586 9.07 4.23 17.17
C TRP A 586 8.91 5.68 16.70
N VAL A 587 8.95 5.93 15.38
CA VAL A 587 8.79 7.28 14.79
C VAL A 587 7.40 7.87 15.09
N GLY A 588 6.35 7.06 15.03
CA GLY A 588 5.00 7.49 15.39
C GLY A 588 4.70 7.52 16.89
N ARG A 589 5.51 6.88 17.73
CA ARG A 589 5.28 6.79 19.18
C ARG A 589 6.57 7.05 19.97
N PRO A 590 7.09 8.30 19.96
CA PRO A 590 8.24 8.69 20.77
C PRO A 590 8.00 8.43 22.27
N LEU A 591 9.05 8.26 23.06
CA LEU A 591 8.95 7.85 24.46
C LEU A 591 8.64 9.01 25.41
N LEU A 592 7.89 8.72 26.49
CA LEU A 592 7.74 9.57 27.67
C LEU A 592 8.54 9.08 28.89
N ASP A 593 9.00 7.83 28.84
CA ASP A 593 9.82 7.23 29.89
C ASP A 593 11.29 7.61 29.69
N ARG A 594 11.80 8.43 30.61
CA ARG A 594 13.19 8.90 30.61
C ARG A 594 14.20 7.74 30.64
N ALA A 595 13.99 6.72 31.47
CA ALA A 595 14.99 5.68 31.67
C ALA A 595 15.20 4.86 30.39
N ARG A 596 14.11 4.52 29.71
CA ARG A 596 14.13 3.78 28.43
C ARG A 596 14.62 4.63 27.25
N LEU A 597 14.51 5.95 27.36
CA LEU A 597 15.02 6.89 26.37
C LEU A 597 16.53 7.08 26.53
N ASP A 598 17.01 7.32 27.75
CA ASP A 598 18.44 7.40 28.10
C ASP A 598 19.16 6.07 27.74
N GLU A 599 18.56 4.91 28.04
CA GLU A 599 19.08 3.58 27.65
C GLU A 599 19.21 3.42 26.12
N ARG A 600 18.19 3.83 25.36
CA ARG A 600 18.22 3.79 23.89
C ARG A 600 19.29 4.72 23.33
N VAL A 601 19.42 5.93 23.85
CA VAL A 601 20.43 6.90 23.39
C VAL A 601 21.85 6.41 23.70
N ALA A 602 22.08 5.77 24.86
CA ALA A 602 23.35 5.11 25.16
C ALA A 602 23.67 3.96 24.20
N ALA A 603 22.67 3.15 23.82
CA ALA A 603 22.84 2.11 22.80
C ALA A 603 23.21 2.69 21.42
N VAL A 604 22.57 3.80 21.01
CA VAL A 604 22.89 4.51 19.75
C VAL A 604 24.28 5.15 19.79
N GLU A 605 24.70 5.68 20.95
CA GLU A 605 26.03 6.26 21.19
C GLU A 605 27.14 5.21 21.07
N GLU A 606 27.00 4.05 21.74
CA GLU A 606 27.96 2.95 21.64
C GLU A 606 28.15 2.45 20.19
N LEU A 607 27.03 2.27 19.47
CA LEU A 607 27.03 1.88 18.05
C LEU A 607 27.58 2.98 17.12
N LYS A 608 27.52 4.26 17.52
CA LYS A 608 28.12 5.39 16.80
C LYS A 608 29.63 5.44 16.99
N GLU A 609 30.10 5.33 18.23
CA GLU A 609 31.52 5.50 18.61
C GLU A 609 32.43 4.37 18.11
N GLY A 610 31.87 3.19 17.81
CA GLY A 610 32.63 2.05 17.29
C GLY A 610 33.32 1.23 18.37
N ALA A 611 32.97 1.42 19.65
CA ALA A 611 33.31 0.48 20.71
C ALA A 611 32.80 -0.92 20.29
N GLY A 612 33.69 -1.92 20.32
CA GLY A 612 33.34 -3.26 19.82
C GLY A 612 33.04 -3.32 18.31
N GLN A 613 33.73 -2.54 17.46
CA GLN A 613 33.52 -2.48 16.00
C GLN A 613 33.37 -3.85 15.30
N ALA A 614 34.08 -4.89 15.75
CA ALA A 614 33.94 -6.25 15.23
C ALA A 614 32.56 -6.89 15.56
N GLY A 615 31.98 -6.58 16.71
CA GLY A 615 30.61 -6.96 17.09
C GLY A 615 29.57 -6.17 16.28
N ILE A 616 29.77 -4.86 16.08
CA ILE A 616 28.91 -4.03 15.23
C ILE A 616 28.86 -4.57 13.81
N GLU A 617 30.03 -4.90 13.24
CA GLU A 617 30.14 -5.50 11.91
C GLU A 617 29.50 -6.89 11.84
N ARG A 618 29.63 -7.72 12.89
CA ARG A 618 28.91 -9.00 13.00
C ARG A 618 27.39 -8.81 12.94
N ILE A 619 26.82 -7.83 13.66
CA ILE A 619 25.37 -7.55 13.59
C ILE A 619 24.99 -7.12 12.17
N LYS A 620 25.74 -6.20 11.53
CA LYS A 620 25.49 -5.76 10.14
C LYS A 620 25.56 -6.91 9.14
N GLN A 621 26.54 -7.80 9.28
CA GLN A 621 26.66 -8.99 8.44
C GLN A 621 25.51 -9.99 8.69
N LEU A 622 25.03 -10.14 9.93
CA LEU A 622 23.89 -11.01 10.22
C LEU A 622 22.58 -10.48 9.61
N LEU A 623 22.30 -9.18 9.78
CA LEU A 623 21.09 -8.56 9.24
C LEU A 623 21.09 -8.56 7.70
N SER A 624 22.23 -8.32 7.04
CA SER A 624 22.34 -8.36 5.56
C SER A 624 22.30 -9.77 4.95
N LYS A 625 22.62 -10.81 5.73
CA LYS A 625 22.32 -12.22 5.40
C LYS A 625 20.81 -12.52 5.54
N THR A 626 20.12 -11.90 6.51
CA THR A 626 18.72 -12.15 6.88
C THR A 626 17.73 -11.48 5.90
N ARG A 627 17.63 -12.05 4.69
CA ARG A 627 16.79 -11.51 3.60
C ARG A 627 15.33 -11.95 3.61
N ALA A 628 14.95 -12.88 4.47
CA ALA A 628 13.56 -13.35 4.61
C ALA A 628 12.80 -12.52 5.64
N ASP A 629 11.50 -12.30 5.43
CA ASP A 629 10.63 -11.67 6.43
C ASP A 629 10.19 -12.71 7.47
N LEU A 630 11.07 -12.96 8.45
CA LEU A 630 10.92 -13.99 9.46
C LEU A 630 9.61 -13.86 10.27
N GLU A 631 9.15 -12.64 10.54
CA GLU A 631 7.88 -12.40 11.26
C GLU A 631 6.67 -12.89 10.44
N ARG A 632 6.68 -12.66 9.12
CA ARG A 632 5.65 -13.18 8.20
C ARG A 632 5.70 -14.69 8.06
N THR A 633 6.88 -15.28 7.88
CA THR A 633 6.99 -16.74 7.75
C THR A 633 6.63 -17.45 9.06
N LEU A 634 6.96 -16.89 10.23
CA LEU A 634 6.57 -17.45 11.53
C LEU A 634 5.03 -17.50 11.69
N ILE A 635 4.28 -16.47 11.28
CA ILE A 635 2.81 -16.54 11.33
C ILE A 635 2.23 -17.46 10.24
N ARG A 636 2.90 -17.64 9.08
CA ARG A 636 2.51 -18.68 8.10
C ARG A 636 2.73 -20.10 8.61
N ILE A 637 3.79 -20.35 9.37
CA ILE A 637 4.01 -21.62 10.08
C ILE A 637 2.86 -21.83 11.07
N TYR A 638 2.54 -20.81 11.86
CA TYR A 638 1.46 -20.86 12.85
C TYR A 638 0.07 -21.18 12.25
N TYR A 639 -0.31 -20.55 11.12
CA TYR A 639 -1.54 -20.88 10.40
C TYR A 639 -1.46 -22.17 9.54
N LYS A 640 -0.32 -22.88 9.54
CA LYS A 640 -0.05 -24.04 8.68
C LYS A 640 -0.15 -23.75 7.17
N LYS A 641 0.17 -22.52 6.76
CA LYS A 641 0.18 -22.01 5.37
C LYS A 641 1.60 -21.83 4.80
N CYS A 642 2.64 -22.22 5.55
CA CYS A 642 4.04 -22.21 5.14
C CYS A 642 4.36 -23.37 4.18
N SER A 643 5.26 -23.17 3.21
CA SER A 643 5.73 -24.24 2.30
C SER A 643 6.93 -25.02 2.86
N ARG A 644 7.27 -26.18 2.29
CA ARG A 644 8.41 -27.00 2.76
C ARG A 644 9.76 -26.33 2.51
N SER A 645 9.87 -25.60 1.41
CA SER A 645 11.06 -24.80 1.06
C SER A 645 11.16 -23.52 1.88
N GLU A 646 10.03 -22.87 2.18
CA GLU A 646 9.97 -21.71 3.08
C GLU A 646 10.35 -22.08 4.52
N LEU A 647 9.83 -23.19 5.06
CA LEU A 647 10.20 -23.69 6.39
C LEU A 647 11.71 -23.98 6.47
N LEU A 648 12.28 -24.62 5.45
CA LEU A 648 13.72 -24.85 5.36
C LEU A 648 14.50 -23.53 5.39
N GLN A 649 14.11 -22.54 4.59
CA GLN A 649 14.78 -21.23 4.54
C GLN A 649 14.67 -20.49 5.88
N PHE A 650 13.51 -20.54 6.55
CA PHE A 650 13.29 -19.97 7.87
C PHE A 650 14.22 -20.57 8.91
N LEU A 651 14.22 -21.91 9.04
CA LEU A 651 15.06 -22.64 9.99
C LEU A 651 16.55 -22.45 9.69
N GLN A 652 16.99 -22.47 8.42
CA GLN A 652 18.38 -22.21 8.05
C GLN A 652 18.81 -20.75 8.36
N THR A 653 17.91 -19.78 8.21
CA THR A 653 18.22 -18.38 8.56
C THR A 653 18.37 -18.22 10.07
N LEU A 654 17.47 -18.82 10.86
CA LEU A 654 17.56 -18.83 12.33
C LEU A 654 18.75 -19.65 12.85
N GLN A 655 19.14 -20.72 12.16
CA GLN A 655 20.36 -21.49 12.46
C GLN A 655 21.59 -20.58 12.33
N GLY A 656 21.66 -19.77 11.26
CA GLY A 656 22.73 -18.78 11.07
C GLY A 656 22.74 -17.70 12.17
N VAL A 657 21.58 -17.20 12.57
CA VAL A 657 21.41 -16.25 13.69
C VAL A 657 21.94 -16.83 15.00
N ALA A 658 21.51 -18.04 15.36
CA ALA A 658 21.89 -18.69 16.62
C ALA A 658 23.38 -19.09 16.65
N GLN A 659 23.93 -19.58 15.52
CA GLN A 659 25.33 -19.99 15.43
C GLN A 659 26.32 -18.82 15.53
N GLU A 660 26.01 -17.67 14.92
CA GLU A 660 26.86 -16.47 14.95
C GLU A 660 27.05 -15.92 16.39
N TYR A 661 26.15 -16.26 17.32
CA TYR A 661 26.19 -15.87 18.74
C TYR A 661 26.19 -17.04 19.74
N HIS A 662 26.48 -18.28 19.33
CA HIS A 662 26.46 -19.47 20.20
C HIS A 662 27.43 -19.41 21.41
N PHE A 663 28.41 -18.50 21.38
CA PHE A 663 29.32 -18.25 22.52
C PHE A 663 28.67 -17.43 23.65
N VAL A 664 27.57 -16.71 23.37
CA VAL A 664 26.83 -15.88 24.32
C VAL A 664 25.87 -16.77 25.11
N LYS A 665 25.96 -16.78 26.45
CA LYS A 665 25.06 -17.54 27.34
C LYS A 665 24.30 -16.65 28.31
N SER A 666 24.78 -15.43 28.50
CA SER A 666 24.21 -14.37 29.31
C SER A 666 24.43 -13.02 28.61
N ALA A 667 23.69 -11.99 29.02
CA ALA A 667 23.88 -10.62 28.53
C ALA A 667 25.34 -10.13 28.65
N ALA A 668 26.06 -10.53 29.70
CA ALA A 668 27.45 -10.14 29.92
C ALA A 668 28.44 -10.70 28.87
N ASP A 669 28.10 -11.80 28.19
CA ASP A 669 28.98 -12.46 27.22
C ASP A 669 28.94 -11.80 25.82
N ALA A 670 27.96 -10.92 25.56
CA ALA A 670 27.77 -10.27 24.27
C ALA A 670 28.79 -9.13 24.01
N GLY A 671 29.40 -8.57 25.06
CA GLY A 671 30.57 -7.71 24.98
C GLY A 671 30.32 -6.22 24.71
N PHE A 672 29.07 -5.76 24.81
CA PHE A 672 28.71 -4.33 24.74
C PHE A 672 28.55 -3.75 26.17
N GLN A 673 28.47 -2.43 26.28
CA GLN A 673 28.19 -1.71 27.53
C GLN A 673 26.67 -1.54 27.75
N SER A 674 25.90 -1.37 26.68
CA SER A 674 24.44 -1.24 26.73
C SER A 674 23.74 -2.54 27.14
N SER A 675 22.90 -2.47 28.18
CA SER A 675 21.94 -3.52 28.57
C SER A 675 21.06 -3.96 27.40
N MET A 676 20.44 -2.99 26.72
CA MET A 676 19.50 -3.24 25.61
C MET A 676 20.12 -4.02 24.45
N ILE A 677 21.40 -3.78 24.12
CA ILE A 677 22.12 -4.53 23.07
C ILE A 677 22.48 -5.94 23.58
N ASN A 678 23.02 -6.03 24.79
CA ASN A 678 23.45 -7.27 25.41
C ASN A 678 22.29 -8.27 25.61
N GLU A 679 21.13 -7.80 26.09
CA GLU A 679 19.92 -8.61 26.25
C GLU A 679 19.36 -9.10 24.91
N ALA A 680 19.30 -8.22 23.91
CA ALA A 680 18.84 -8.58 22.57
C ALA A 680 19.75 -9.63 21.90
N ILE A 681 21.07 -9.55 22.10
CA ILE A 681 22.02 -10.56 21.60
C ILE A 681 21.89 -11.88 22.37
N ALA A 682 21.73 -11.84 23.70
CA ALA A 682 21.55 -13.04 24.52
C ALA A 682 20.25 -13.81 24.21
N ALA A 683 19.24 -13.16 23.63
CA ALA A 683 18.02 -13.81 23.15
C ALA A 683 18.21 -14.62 21.84
N LEU A 684 19.22 -14.29 21.03
CA LEU A 684 19.43 -14.92 19.70
C LEU A 684 19.78 -16.42 19.74
N PRO A 685 20.70 -16.91 20.59
CA PRO A 685 21.07 -18.33 20.61
C PRO A 685 20.06 -19.24 21.33
N LEU A 686 19.06 -18.70 22.06
CA LEU A 686 18.13 -19.50 22.87
C LEU A 686 17.31 -20.52 22.05
N ILE A 687 17.05 -20.22 20.78
CA ILE A 687 16.32 -21.10 19.85
C ILE A 687 17.21 -22.14 19.14
N SER A 688 18.52 -22.19 19.43
CA SER A 688 19.50 -23.02 18.74
C SER A 688 19.09 -24.50 18.67
N ASP A 689 18.82 -25.11 19.83
CA ASP A 689 18.65 -26.56 19.93
C ASP A 689 17.35 -27.02 19.24
N ASP A 690 16.30 -26.21 19.34
CA ASP A 690 15.03 -26.42 18.66
C ASP A 690 15.17 -26.34 17.13
N VAL A 691 15.89 -25.34 16.62
CA VAL A 691 16.16 -25.21 15.18
C VAL A 691 16.99 -26.38 14.66
N LEU A 692 17.96 -26.87 15.45
CA LEU A 692 18.79 -28.01 15.10
C LEU A 692 18.02 -29.33 15.12
N ASP A 693 17.10 -29.55 16.07
CA ASP A 693 16.16 -30.69 16.07
C ASP A 693 15.27 -30.67 14.82
N TYR A 694 14.55 -29.56 14.56
CA TYR A 694 13.65 -29.48 13.40
C TYR A 694 14.38 -29.66 12.05
N LEU A 695 15.61 -29.13 11.90
CA LEU A 695 16.46 -29.41 10.73
C LEU A 695 17.01 -30.84 10.71
N GLY A 696 17.22 -31.45 11.87
CA GLY A 696 17.62 -32.85 12.05
C GLY A 696 16.57 -33.83 11.51
N ARG A 697 15.29 -33.53 11.72
CA ARG A 697 14.17 -34.36 11.22
C ARG A 697 13.95 -34.27 9.69
N MET A 698 14.52 -33.26 9.04
CA MET A 698 14.27 -32.92 7.63
C MET A 698 15.37 -33.38 6.65
N ASN A 699 14.97 -33.69 5.43
CA ASN A 699 15.85 -33.85 4.26
C ASN A 699 16.00 -32.50 3.52
N LEU A 700 17.20 -31.95 3.55
CA LEU A 700 17.49 -30.60 3.02
C LEU A 700 17.24 -30.46 1.51
N GLN A 701 17.45 -31.52 0.72
CA GLN A 701 17.25 -31.46 -0.74
C GLN A 701 15.77 -31.55 -1.10
N ALA A 702 15.05 -32.53 -0.54
CA ALA A 702 13.63 -32.71 -0.78
C ALA A 702 12.81 -31.48 -0.31
N ALA A 703 13.12 -30.94 0.87
CA ALA A 703 12.49 -29.73 1.37
C ALA A 703 12.73 -28.52 0.45
N LYS A 704 13.93 -28.36 -0.10
CA LYS A 704 14.27 -27.30 -1.07
C LYS A 704 13.53 -27.44 -2.40
N GLU A 705 13.35 -28.67 -2.88
CA GLU A 705 12.57 -28.99 -4.08
C GLU A 705 11.05 -28.98 -3.83
N ASN A 706 10.62 -28.75 -2.58
CA ASN A 706 9.24 -28.80 -2.11
C ASN A 706 8.59 -30.20 -2.31
N ASP A 707 9.43 -31.24 -2.43
CA ASP A 707 8.99 -32.64 -2.45
C ASP A 707 8.46 -33.03 -1.08
N LYS A 708 7.28 -33.65 -1.07
CA LYS A 708 6.61 -34.12 0.14
C LYS A 708 6.89 -35.58 0.48
N TYR A 709 7.31 -36.40 -0.50
CA TYR A 709 7.45 -37.85 -0.33
C TYR A 709 8.75 -38.25 0.37
N ASN A 710 9.79 -37.43 0.24
CA ASN A 710 11.11 -37.63 0.86
C ASN A 710 11.49 -36.47 1.81
N PHE A 711 10.50 -35.71 2.30
CA PHE A 711 10.70 -34.51 3.14
C PHE A 711 11.27 -34.83 4.53
N PHE A 712 10.71 -35.85 5.17
CA PHE A 712 11.22 -36.40 6.42
C PHE A 712 12.41 -37.32 6.13
N ARG A 713 13.24 -37.57 7.14
CA ARG A 713 14.20 -38.68 7.11
C ARG A 713 13.51 -39.96 7.58
N ASP A 714 14.01 -41.10 7.12
CA ASP A 714 13.52 -42.47 7.42
C ASP A 714 13.25 -42.70 8.93
N GLU A 715 14.11 -42.16 9.81
CA GLU A 715 14.01 -42.23 11.28
C GLU A 715 12.84 -41.44 11.89
N HIS A 716 12.19 -40.58 11.11
CA HIS A 716 11.13 -39.64 11.53
C HIS A 716 9.88 -39.68 10.64
N GLU A 717 9.73 -40.71 9.80
CA GLU A 717 8.48 -40.92 9.06
C GLU A 717 7.39 -41.47 9.98
N THR A 718 6.13 -41.14 9.72
CA THR A 718 5.00 -41.71 10.47
C THR A 718 4.65 -43.10 9.94
N GLU A 719 4.02 -43.92 10.78
CA GLU A 719 3.60 -45.29 10.43
C GLU A 719 2.78 -45.32 9.12
N ASP A 720 1.84 -44.38 8.94
CA ASP A 720 1.06 -44.20 7.69
C ASP A 720 1.94 -43.98 6.44
N ILE A 721 3.04 -43.23 6.57
CA ILE A 721 3.96 -42.93 5.47
C ILE A 721 4.75 -44.19 5.11
N THR A 722 5.27 -44.90 6.11
CA THR A 722 6.01 -46.15 5.90
C THR A 722 5.12 -47.25 5.33
N ASP A 723 3.89 -47.41 5.83
CA ASP A 723 2.94 -48.42 5.36
C ASP A 723 2.51 -48.16 3.91
N HIS A 724 2.26 -46.90 3.54
CA HIS A 724 1.89 -46.58 2.16
C HIS A 724 3.09 -46.64 1.21
N LYS A 725 4.32 -46.35 1.65
CA LYS A 725 5.54 -46.62 0.87
C LYS A 725 5.72 -48.13 0.65
N CYS A 726 5.59 -48.94 1.70
CA CYS A 726 5.64 -50.41 1.60
C CYS A 726 4.54 -50.96 0.67
N GLY A 727 3.31 -50.44 0.75
CA GLY A 727 2.21 -50.81 -0.15
C GLY A 727 2.51 -50.49 -1.62
N ILE A 728 3.11 -49.33 -1.93
CA ILE A 728 3.55 -49.00 -3.29
C ILE A 728 4.62 -50.00 -3.77
N VAL A 729 5.62 -50.30 -2.94
CA VAL A 729 6.70 -51.24 -3.29
C VAL A 729 6.17 -52.66 -3.52
N ALA A 730 5.20 -53.12 -2.71
CA ALA A 730 4.54 -54.42 -2.91
C ALA A 730 3.77 -54.46 -4.23
N VAL A 731 2.93 -53.46 -4.53
CA VAL A 731 2.17 -53.42 -5.79
C VAL A 731 3.09 -53.26 -7.00
N GLU A 732 4.21 -52.52 -6.88
CA GLU A 732 5.21 -52.42 -7.95
C GLU A 732 6.04 -53.72 -8.09
N HIS A 733 6.23 -54.52 -7.04
CA HIS A 733 6.74 -55.90 -7.14
C HIS A 733 5.79 -56.80 -7.93
N ASP A 734 4.50 -56.81 -7.60
CA ASP A 734 3.51 -57.67 -8.25
C ASP A 734 3.30 -57.29 -9.73
N LEU A 735 3.35 -55.98 -10.05
CA LEU A 735 3.42 -55.49 -11.42
C LEU A 735 4.67 -55.98 -12.16
N ASN A 736 5.81 -56.15 -11.47
CA ASN A 736 7.03 -56.72 -12.05
C ASN A 736 6.91 -58.23 -12.28
N GLU A 737 6.33 -59.00 -11.35
CA GLU A 737 6.08 -60.44 -11.53
C GLU A 737 5.13 -60.70 -12.71
N PHE A 738 4.08 -59.88 -12.85
CA PHE A 738 3.13 -59.98 -13.96
C PHE A 738 3.79 -59.90 -15.36
N LYS A 739 5.00 -59.34 -15.50
CA LYS A 739 5.75 -59.36 -16.77
C LYS A 739 6.01 -60.78 -17.27
N ALA A 740 6.27 -61.75 -16.38
CA ALA A 740 6.47 -63.14 -16.74
C ALA A 740 5.17 -63.76 -17.28
N THR A 741 4.07 -63.56 -16.56
CA THR A 741 2.71 -63.96 -16.95
C THR A 741 2.30 -63.36 -18.30
N ALA A 742 2.51 -62.06 -18.50
CA ALA A 742 2.24 -61.35 -19.76
C ALA A 742 3.08 -61.89 -20.93
N THR A 743 4.35 -62.23 -20.70
CA THR A 743 5.24 -62.82 -21.72
C THR A 743 4.72 -64.18 -22.18
N SER A 744 4.26 -65.00 -21.23
CA SER A 744 3.68 -66.32 -21.48
C SER A 744 2.34 -66.23 -22.23
N LEU A 745 1.42 -65.36 -21.78
CA LEU A 745 0.12 -65.12 -22.41
C LEU A 745 0.25 -64.66 -23.87
N LEU A 746 1.17 -63.73 -24.16
CA LEU A 746 1.44 -63.25 -25.52
C LEU A 746 2.27 -64.23 -26.38
N LYS A 747 2.75 -65.33 -25.79
CA LYS A 747 3.60 -66.36 -26.43
C LYS A 747 4.88 -65.80 -27.05
N ARG A 748 5.51 -64.82 -26.40
CA ARG A 748 6.73 -64.14 -26.89
C ARG A 748 8.00 -64.85 -26.41
N ARG A 749 9.02 -64.91 -27.27
CA ARG A 749 10.38 -65.39 -26.92
C ARG A 749 11.25 -64.32 -26.24
N VAL A 750 10.77 -63.08 -26.16
CA VAL A 750 11.45 -61.94 -25.55
C VAL A 750 10.58 -61.46 -24.39
N PRO A 751 11.12 -61.24 -23.19
CA PRO A 751 10.36 -60.78 -22.04
C PRO A 751 9.68 -59.43 -22.31
N VAL A 752 8.48 -59.26 -21.76
CA VAL A 752 7.70 -58.03 -21.86
C VAL A 752 8.28 -56.96 -20.93
N THR A 753 8.75 -55.86 -21.52
CA THR A 753 9.09 -54.62 -20.82
C THR A 753 7.90 -53.66 -20.83
N TYR A 754 7.66 -52.98 -19.72
CA TYR A 754 6.76 -51.82 -19.69
C TYR A 754 7.41 -50.59 -20.31
N VAL A 755 6.58 -49.68 -20.80
CA VAL A 755 6.98 -48.36 -21.32
C VAL A 755 6.05 -47.30 -20.73
N THR A 756 6.58 -46.16 -20.30
CA THR A 756 5.77 -44.97 -19.98
C THR A 756 5.70 -44.08 -21.22
N VAL A 757 4.50 -43.68 -21.65
CA VAL A 757 4.30 -42.77 -22.80
C VAL A 757 3.20 -41.78 -22.50
N ALA A 758 3.52 -40.47 -22.63
CA ALA A 758 2.61 -39.37 -22.33
C ALA A 758 1.96 -39.50 -20.93
N GLU A 759 2.82 -39.65 -19.90
CA GLU A 759 2.46 -39.76 -18.48
C GLU A 759 1.61 -41.00 -18.09
N ILE A 760 1.34 -41.90 -19.04
CA ILE A 760 0.71 -43.20 -18.76
C ILE A 760 1.78 -44.28 -18.61
N ASP A 761 1.92 -44.81 -17.39
CA ASP A 761 2.87 -45.86 -17.02
C ASP A 761 2.40 -47.28 -17.38
N TYR A 762 3.30 -48.26 -17.19
CA TYR A 762 3.01 -49.71 -17.22
C TYR A 762 2.34 -50.20 -18.52
N LEU A 763 2.50 -49.47 -19.63
CA LEU A 763 1.98 -49.87 -20.94
C LEU A 763 2.78 -51.03 -21.53
N ILE A 764 2.09 -52.05 -22.03
CA ILE A 764 2.70 -53.09 -22.86
C ILE A 764 2.65 -52.62 -24.32
N GLU A 765 3.80 -52.29 -24.89
CA GLU A 765 3.94 -51.91 -26.30
C GLU A 765 4.17 -53.15 -27.19
N LEU A 766 3.38 -53.26 -28.26
CA LEU A 766 3.43 -54.33 -29.24
C LEU A 766 3.42 -53.77 -30.67
N ASP A 767 4.19 -54.36 -31.57
CA ASP A 767 4.10 -54.04 -33.00
C ASP A 767 2.74 -54.47 -33.57
N ASN A 768 2.18 -53.66 -34.47
CA ASN A 768 0.87 -53.90 -35.07
C ASN A 768 0.78 -55.24 -35.85
N THR A 769 1.91 -55.85 -36.22
CA THR A 769 1.96 -57.21 -36.79
C THR A 769 1.68 -58.32 -35.77
N GLN A 770 1.88 -58.08 -34.47
CA GLN A 770 1.83 -59.09 -33.40
C GLN A 770 0.49 -59.14 -32.66
N LEU A 771 -0.50 -58.33 -33.07
CA LEU A 771 -1.79 -58.15 -32.40
C LEU A 771 -2.64 -59.43 -32.28
N LYS A 772 -2.39 -60.46 -33.10
CA LYS A 772 -3.17 -61.72 -33.11
C LYS A 772 -3.09 -62.52 -31.81
N ASN A 773 -2.07 -62.27 -30.97
CA ASN A 773 -1.87 -62.97 -29.70
C ASN A 773 -2.38 -62.19 -28.47
N VAL A 774 -2.97 -61.00 -28.65
CA VAL A 774 -3.45 -60.18 -27.54
C VAL A 774 -4.79 -60.71 -27.05
N PRO A 775 -4.97 -61.01 -25.74
CA PRO A 775 -6.26 -61.42 -25.20
C PRO A 775 -7.32 -60.33 -25.36
N ALA A 776 -8.56 -60.72 -25.71
CA ALA A 776 -9.68 -59.78 -25.90
C ALA A 776 -10.05 -58.96 -24.64
N THR A 777 -9.58 -59.39 -23.46
CA THR A 777 -9.77 -58.70 -22.18
C THR A 777 -8.81 -57.53 -21.95
N TRP A 778 -7.85 -57.28 -22.85
CA TRP A 778 -6.85 -56.21 -22.69
C TRP A 778 -7.30 -54.89 -23.31
N THR A 779 -7.35 -53.82 -22.51
CA THR A 779 -7.77 -52.50 -22.97
C THR A 779 -6.67 -51.85 -23.80
N LYS A 780 -7.00 -51.41 -25.02
CA LYS A 780 -6.09 -50.66 -25.90
C LYS A 780 -6.09 -49.18 -25.50
N ILE A 781 -4.95 -48.66 -25.05
CA ILE A 781 -4.82 -47.30 -24.51
C ILE A 781 -4.38 -46.29 -25.58
N SER A 782 -3.42 -46.67 -26.43
CA SER A 782 -3.00 -45.83 -27.56
C SER A 782 -2.47 -46.66 -28.72
N SER A 783 -2.41 -46.07 -29.92
CA SER A 783 -1.68 -46.67 -31.04
C SER A 783 -1.09 -45.64 -31.99
N THR A 784 0.06 -46.00 -32.54
CA THR A 784 0.75 -45.30 -33.63
C THR A 784 0.68 -46.16 -34.90
N LYS A 785 1.25 -45.65 -36.00
CA LYS A 785 1.32 -46.40 -37.27
C LYS A 785 2.14 -47.70 -37.19
N LYS A 786 3.04 -47.85 -36.21
CA LYS A 786 3.87 -49.06 -36.03
C LYS A 786 3.45 -49.92 -34.84
N VAL A 787 3.17 -49.29 -33.70
CA VAL A 787 2.95 -49.97 -32.41
C VAL A 787 1.63 -49.59 -31.76
N SER A 788 0.98 -50.55 -31.10
CA SER A 788 -0.19 -50.37 -30.24
C SER A 788 0.16 -50.69 -28.79
N ARG A 789 -0.51 -50.04 -27.84
CA ARG A 789 -0.21 -50.11 -26.41
C ARG A 789 -1.44 -50.54 -25.63
N PHE A 790 -1.25 -51.44 -24.68
CA PHE A 790 -2.31 -52.10 -23.94
C PHE A 790 -2.08 -52.06 -22.43
N HIS A 791 -3.17 -52.01 -21.67
CA HIS A 791 -3.19 -52.38 -20.26
C HIS A 791 -4.02 -53.67 -20.08
N PRO A 792 -3.41 -54.76 -19.60
CA PRO A 792 -4.11 -55.94 -19.10
C PRO A 792 -5.05 -55.59 -17.93
N PRO A 793 -6.18 -56.30 -17.72
CA PRO A 793 -7.15 -55.97 -16.68
C PRO A 793 -6.56 -56.06 -15.26
N GLU A 794 -5.60 -56.96 -15.06
CA GLU A 794 -4.86 -57.14 -13.80
C GLU A 794 -3.88 -55.99 -13.54
N VAL A 795 -3.18 -55.51 -14.57
CA VAL A 795 -2.39 -54.27 -14.51
C VAL A 795 -3.29 -53.07 -14.22
N VAL A 796 -4.50 -52.99 -14.78
CA VAL A 796 -5.46 -51.93 -14.44
C VAL A 796 -5.92 -52.01 -12.97
N LYS A 797 -6.06 -53.21 -12.38
CA LYS A 797 -6.35 -53.37 -10.94
C LYS A 797 -5.17 -52.86 -10.11
N LEU A 798 -3.97 -53.38 -10.34
CA LEU A 798 -2.76 -53.05 -9.59
C LEU A 798 -2.41 -51.55 -9.73
N LEU A 799 -2.58 -50.94 -10.90
CA LEU A 799 -2.40 -49.50 -11.07
C LEU A 799 -3.36 -48.68 -10.19
N ARG A 800 -4.65 -49.05 -10.11
CA ARG A 800 -5.59 -48.37 -9.20
C ARG A 800 -5.20 -48.51 -7.73
N GLU A 801 -4.63 -49.66 -7.36
CA GLU A 801 -4.18 -49.98 -5.99
C GLU A 801 -2.92 -49.16 -5.64
N ARG A 802 -1.93 -49.14 -6.54
CA ARG A 802 -0.75 -48.25 -6.49
C ARG A 802 -1.14 -46.78 -6.38
N ASP A 803 -2.10 -46.33 -7.19
CA ASP A 803 -2.49 -44.92 -7.27
C ASP A 803 -3.29 -44.49 -6.03
N GLN A 804 -4.10 -45.39 -5.45
CA GLN A 804 -4.69 -45.19 -4.11
C GLN A 804 -3.60 -45.04 -3.03
N HIS A 805 -2.60 -45.92 -2.98
CA HIS A 805 -1.50 -45.77 -2.02
C HIS A 805 -0.68 -44.48 -2.25
N LYS A 806 -0.46 -44.04 -3.50
CA LYS A 806 0.21 -42.76 -3.82
C LYS A 806 -0.61 -41.54 -3.39
N GLU A 807 -1.94 -41.61 -3.46
CA GLU A 807 -2.84 -40.56 -2.97
C GLU A 807 -2.91 -40.53 -1.43
N SER A 808 -3.08 -41.68 -0.79
CA SER A 808 -3.08 -41.77 0.68
C SER A 808 -1.71 -41.39 1.28
N LEU A 809 -0.60 -41.80 0.66
CA LEU A 809 0.75 -41.35 1.02
C LEU A 809 0.87 -39.82 0.92
N SER A 810 0.37 -39.23 -0.17
CA SER A 810 0.32 -37.76 -0.32
C SER A 810 -0.41 -37.09 0.85
N ASN A 811 -1.55 -37.64 1.26
CA ASN A 811 -2.35 -37.12 2.36
C ASN A 811 -1.64 -37.32 3.72
N ALA A 812 -0.98 -38.46 3.94
CA ALA A 812 -0.17 -38.72 5.14
C ALA A 812 1.04 -37.77 5.23
N CYS A 813 1.77 -37.55 4.14
CA CYS A 813 2.89 -36.61 4.08
C CYS A 813 2.46 -35.14 4.34
N ASP A 814 1.28 -34.73 3.88
CA ASP A 814 0.73 -33.40 4.14
C ASP A 814 0.16 -33.28 5.57
N ALA A 815 -0.42 -34.34 6.15
CA ALA A 815 -0.86 -34.39 7.54
C ALA A 815 0.32 -34.36 8.53
N ALA A 816 1.37 -35.15 8.29
CA ALA A 816 2.60 -35.16 9.09
C ALA A 816 3.30 -33.79 9.05
N PHE A 817 3.36 -33.14 7.89
CA PHE A 817 3.88 -31.77 7.77
C PHE A 817 3.01 -30.75 8.54
N ALA A 818 1.68 -30.87 8.47
CA ALA A 818 0.76 -30.05 9.26
C ALA A 818 0.80 -30.34 10.77
N SER A 819 1.41 -31.46 11.19
CA SER A 819 1.75 -31.76 12.59
C SER A 819 3.05 -31.06 13.01
N LEU A 820 4.12 -31.18 12.20
CA LEU A 820 5.39 -30.46 12.42
C LEU A 820 5.20 -28.94 12.54
N LEU A 821 4.41 -28.33 11.64
CA LEU A 821 4.08 -26.91 11.72
C LEU A 821 3.31 -26.55 13.00
N ALA A 822 2.51 -27.48 13.55
CA ALA A 822 1.82 -27.28 14.83
C ALA A 822 2.78 -27.36 16.03
N GLU A 823 3.76 -28.25 15.98
CA GLU A 823 4.79 -28.38 17.01
C GLU A 823 5.65 -27.11 17.09
N ILE A 824 6.13 -26.62 15.96
CA ILE A 824 6.86 -25.34 15.87
C ILE A 824 5.95 -24.18 16.30
N GLY A 825 4.67 -24.21 15.91
CA GLY A 825 3.66 -23.23 16.32
C GLY A 825 3.40 -23.15 17.83
N ARG A 826 3.64 -24.23 18.61
CA ARG A 826 3.59 -24.19 20.08
C ARG A 826 4.72 -23.34 20.69
N LYS A 827 5.84 -23.19 19.98
CA LYS A 827 7.02 -22.40 20.40
C LYS A 827 7.07 -21.01 19.76
N TYR A 828 5.96 -20.54 19.19
CA TYR A 828 5.85 -19.26 18.49
C TYR A 828 6.45 -18.08 19.26
N GLU A 829 6.27 -18.02 20.58
CA GLU A 829 6.76 -16.89 21.39
C GLU A 829 8.30 -16.81 21.43
N ALA A 830 9.01 -17.92 21.61
CA ALA A 830 10.48 -17.94 21.64
C ALA A 830 11.07 -17.52 20.28
N PHE A 831 10.49 -18.00 19.18
CA PHE A 831 10.86 -17.56 17.84
C PHE A 831 10.57 -16.07 17.62
N ARG A 832 9.45 -15.55 18.13
CA ARG A 832 9.10 -14.14 18.04
C ARG A 832 10.04 -13.25 18.85
N GLU A 833 10.41 -13.65 20.06
CA GLU A 833 11.31 -12.89 20.94
C GLU A 833 12.72 -12.76 20.32
N CYS A 834 13.21 -13.81 19.64
CA CYS A 834 14.42 -13.74 18.81
C CYS A 834 14.27 -12.76 17.62
N ILE A 835 13.17 -12.83 16.86
CA ILE A 835 12.91 -11.93 15.71
C ILE A 835 12.74 -10.47 16.17
N GLN A 836 12.12 -10.23 17.32
CA GLN A 836 11.97 -8.89 17.90
C GLN A 836 13.31 -8.32 18.38
N SER A 837 14.21 -9.17 18.88
CA SER A 837 15.58 -8.78 19.22
C SER A 837 16.39 -8.39 17.97
N LEU A 838 16.27 -9.15 16.87
CA LEU A 838 16.85 -8.76 15.58
C LEU A 838 16.26 -7.43 15.06
N ALA A 839 14.94 -7.24 15.17
CA ALA A 839 14.27 -6.00 14.77
C ALA A 839 14.78 -4.78 15.55
N LEU A 840 15.01 -4.95 16.86
CA LEU A 840 15.53 -3.92 17.75
C LEU A 840 16.98 -3.56 17.39
N LEU A 841 17.84 -4.55 17.15
CA LEU A 841 19.23 -4.32 16.75
C LEU A 841 19.32 -3.59 15.39
N ASP A 842 18.45 -3.92 14.43
CA ASP A 842 18.34 -3.24 13.14
C ASP A 842 17.86 -1.78 13.29
N CYS A 843 16.90 -1.52 14.19
CA CYS A 843 16.46 -0.16 14.52
C CYS A 843 17.55 0.68 15.19
N LEU A 844 18.31 0.10 16.13
CA LEU A 844 19.43 0.78 16.79
C LEU A 844 20.56 1.10 15.79
N LEU A 845 20.89 0.17 14.88
CA LEU A 845 21.85 0.43 13.80
C LEU A 845 21.35 1.48 12.81
N SER A 846 20.05 1.53 12.53
CA SER A 846 19.44 2.58 11.70
C SER A 846 19.64 3.96 12.34
N LEU A 847 19.31 4.11 13.63
CA LEU A 847 19.51 5.37 14.37
C LEU A 847 21.00 5.73 14.54
N ALA A 848 21.88 4.74 14.73
CA ALA A 848 23.33 4.97 14.77
C ALA A 848 23.89 5.44 13.42
N SER A 849 23.33 4.96 12.31
CA SER A 849 23.69 5.41 10.96
C SER A 849 23.24 6.85 10.68
N VAL A 850 22.12 7.29 11.25
CA VAL A 850 21.73 8.72 11.30
C VAL A 850 22.69 9.50 12.20
N ALA A 851 23.02 8.98 13.38
CA ALA A 851 23.90 9.62 14.34
C ALA A 851 25.35 9.81 13.86
N GLN A 852 25.78 9.05 12.86
CA GLN A 852 27.09 9.19 12.18
C GLN A 852 27.12 10.31 11.13
N GLN A 853 26.00 10.95 10.80
CA GLN A 853 25.94 12.08 9.86
C GLN A 853 26.57 13.35 10.47
N PRO A 854 27.19 14.24 9.65
CA PRO A 854 27.91 15.41 10.15
C PRO A 854 26.99 16.43 10.84
N GLY A 855 27.44 16.97 11.97
CA GLY A 855 26.67 17.94 12.77
C GLY A 855 25.44 17.36 13.47
N TYR A 856 25.43 16.05 13.75
CA TYR A 856 24.41 15.40 14.58
C TYR A 856 24.91 15.26 16.04
N CYS A 857 24.25 15.96 16.97
CA CYS A 857 24.55 15.93 18.41
C CYS A 857 23.66 14.96 19.18
N LYS A 858 24.11 14.59 20.38
CA LYS A 858 23.34 13.81 21.35
C LYS A 858 22.38 14.74 22.10
N PRO A 859 21.08 14.45 22.19
CA PRO A 859 20.17 15.21 23.03
C PRO A 859 20.47 14.98 24.51
N ALA A 860 20.41 16.06 25.31
CA ALA A 860 20.43 16.00 26.77
C ALA A 860 19.01 16.18 27.31
N PHE A 861 18.57 15.32 28.23
CA PHE A 861 17.19 15.37 28.76
C PHE A 861 17.11 16.01 30.15
N THR A 862 16.09 16.84 30.35
CA THR A 862 15.81 17.53 31.61
C THR A 862 14.42 17.21 32.16
N ASP A 863 14.27 17.37 33.48
CA ASP A 863 13.00 17.14 34.17
C ASP A 863 12.10 18.40 34.17
N LYS A 864 12.70 19.59 33.93
CA LYS A 864 11.98 20.84 33.65
C LYS A 864 11.43 20.83 32.22
N PRO A 865 10.24 21.40 31.95
CA PRO A 865 9.78 21.62 30.58
C PRO A 865 10.59 22.74 29.90
N GLY A 866 11.16 22.45 28.72
CA GLY A 866 11.91 23.39 27.90
C GLY A 866 12.43 22.74 26.62
N ILE A 867 12.83 23.56 25.65
CA ILE A 867 13.44 23.17 24.37
C ILE A 867 14.54 24.19 24.08
N SER A 868 15.80 23.79 24.22
CA SER A 868 16.95 24.62 23.82
C SER A 868 17.73 23.89 22.73
N ILE A 869 17.83 24.49 21.54
CA ILE A 869 18.47 23.93 20.36
C ILE A 869 19.40 24.99 19.79
N SER A 870 20.69 24.69 19.66
CA SER A 870 21.66 25.55 18.98
C SER A 870 21.94 25.06 17.56
N ALA A 871 21.88 25.98 16.59
CA ALA A 871 22.16 25.70 15.18
C ALA A 871 21.35 24.52 14.59
N GLY A 872 20.08 24.40 14.97
CA GLY A 872 19.19 23.34 14.49
C GLY A 872 18.89 23.43 13.00
N ARG A 873 18.88 22.28 12.32
CA ARG A 873 18.64 22.13 10.88
C ARG A 873 17.41 21.27 10.63
N HIS A 874 16.71 21.47 9.51
CA HIS A 874 15.48 20.73 9.22
C HIS A 874 15.80 19.33 8.67
N PRO A 875 15.51 18.22 9.38
CA PRO A 875 16.07 16.89 9.09
C PRO A 875 15.83 16.40 7.64
N MET A 876 14.59 16.51 7.16
CA MET A 876 14.22 16.08 5.80
C MET A 876 14.77 17.00 4.71
N VAL A 877 14.81 18.32 4.94
CA VAL A 877 15.19 19.31 3.92
C VAL A 877 16.70 19.29 3.69
N GLU A 878 17.49 19.06 4.75
CA GLU A 878 18.94 18.85 4.65
C GLU A 878 19.31 17.69 3.70
N GLN A 879 18.54 16.61 3.69
CA GLN A 879 18.76 15.45 2.81
C GLN A 879 18.17 15.61 1.39
N LEU A 880 17.41 16.68 1.12
CA LEU A 880 16.74 16.93 -0.16
C LEU A 880 17.34 18.12 -0.95
N LEU A 881 17.99 19.07 -0.28
CA LEU A 881 18.63 20.20 -0.93
C LEU A 881 20.01 19.83 -1.50
N LEU A 882 20.37 20.49 -2.61
CA LEU A 882 21.73 20.52 -3.15
C LEU A 882 22.57 21.67 -2.55
N ASP A 883 21.90 22.64 -1.91
CA ASP A 883 22.47 23.84 -1.28
C ASP A 883 22.41 23.73 0.25
N ASN A 884 23.35 24.40 0.94
CA ASN A 884 23.41 24.40 2.41
C ASN A 884 22.15 25.03 3.05
N PHE A 885 21.50 24.28 3.94
CA PHE A 885 20.43 24.79 4.82
C PHE A 885 20.99 25.77 5.88
N VAL A 886 20.28 26.86 6.17
CA VAL A 886 20.68 27.84 7.19
C VAL A 886 20.26 27.36 8.59
N PRO A 887 21.20 27.03 9.49
CA PRO A 887 20.87 26.56 10.83
C PRO A 887 20.27 27.68 11.68
N ASN A 888 19.33 27.33 12.56
CA ASN A 888 18.62 28.28 13.41
C ASN A 888 18.55 27.79 14.86
N SER A 889 18.71 28.70 15.82
CA SER A 889 18.60 28.38 17.24
C SER A 889 17.19 28.69 17.78
N VAL A 890 16.81 28.00 18.85
CA VAL A 890 15.60 28.28 19.64
C VAL A 890 15.90 28.02 21.11
N ASP A 891 15.33 28.85 21.98
CA ASP A 891 15.41 28.66 23.43
C ASP A 891 14.03 28.94 24.04
N LEU A 892 13.46 27.91 24.67
CA LEU A 892 12.15 27.90 25.32
C LEU A 892 12.30 27.23 26.69
N ALA A 893 11.78 27.85 27.75
CA ALA A 893 11.82 27.29 29.11
C ALA A 893 10.56 27.62 29.91
N GLY A 894 10.08 26.66 30.69
CA GLY A 894 8.89 26.80 31.53
C GLY A 894 9.03 27.73 32.73
N ASP A 895 10.22 28.29 32.99
CA ASP A 895 10.50 29.34 33.97
C ASP A 895 11.11 30.62 33.35
N ALA A 896 11.26 30.68 32.03
CA ALA A 896 11.63 31.88 31.28
C ALA A 896 10.69 32.10 30.08
N THR A 897 11.21 32.21 28.86
CA THR A 897 10.39 32.36 27.65
C THR A 897 9.67 31.07 27.31
N ARG A 898 8.34 31.05 27.48
CA ARG A 898 7.47 29.92 27.10
C ARG A 898 7.09 29.96 25.62
N ALA A 899 7.05 31.15 25.03
CA ALA A 899 6.46 31.35 23.72
C ALA A 899 7.23 32.33 22.82
N LEU A 900 7.22 32.06 21.51
CA LEU A 900 7.72 32.94 20.46
C LEU A 900 6.58 33.38 19.54
N LEU A 901 6.40 34.69 19.37
CA LEU A 901 5.56 35.26 18.32
C LEU A 901 6.43 35.51 17.08
N ILE A 902 6.18 34.76 16.02
CA ILE A 902 7.01 34.70 14.82
C ILE A 902 6.35 35.49 13.70
N THR A 903 7.04 36.52 13.23
CA THR A 903 6.55 37.45 12.19
C THR A 903 7.42 37.44 10.92
N GLY A 904 6.88 37.94 9.81
CA GLY A 904 7.64 38.13 8.57
C GLY A 904 6.99 37.51 7.32
N PRO A 905 7.63 37.64 6.13
CA PRO A 905 7.09 37.19 4.85
C PRO A 905 7.00 35.66 4.74
N ASN A 906 6.07 35.14 3.92
CA ASN A 906 5.86 33.69 3.79
C ASN A 906 7.03 32.97 3.09
N MET A 907 7.72 33.65 2.17
CA MET A 907 8.92 33.09 1.52
C MET A 907 10.21 33.19 2.37
N GLY A 908 10.12 33.70 3.61
CA GLY A 908 11.25 33.88 4.52
C GLY A 908 11.61 32.66 5.38
N GLY A 909 10.94 31.52 5.22
CA GLY A 909 11.26 30.26 5.91
C GLY A 909 10.54 30.00 7.25
N LYS A 910 9.55 30.82 7.64
CA LYS A 910 8.82 30.71 8.94
C LYS A 910 8.39 29.28 9.27
N SER A 911 7.61 28.65 8.37
CA SER A 911 7.07 27.31 8.59
C SER A 911 8.17 26.24 8.59
N SER A 912 9.27 26.42 7.85
CA SER A 912 10.43 25.52 7.88
C SER A 912 11.19 25.59 9.21
N TYR A 913 11.41 26.79 9.76
CA TYR A 913 11.98 26.95 11.10
C TYR A 913 11.13 26.23 12.15
N VAL A 914 9.83 26.53 12.19
CA VAL A 914 8.91 25.96 13.19
C VAL A 914 8.74 24.44 13.04
N ARG A 915 8.72 23.90 11.81
CA ARG A 915 8.76 22.44 11.58
C ARG A 915 10.06 21.83 12.10
N SER A 916 11.22 22.47 11.89
CA SER A 916 12.50 21.93 12.36
C SER A 916 12.56 21.78 13.88
N VAL A 917 12.05 22.75 14.65
CA VAL A 917 11.97 22.65 16.13
C VAL A 917 11.14 21.45 16.58
N ALA A 918 9.96 21.26 15.97
CA ALA A 918 9.08 20.12 16.27
C ALA A 918 9.73 18.78 15.89
N LEU A 919 10.33 18.69 14.71
CA LEU A 919 10.98 17.47 14.21
C LEU A 919 12.22 17.10 15.03
N ILE A 920 13.03 18.07 15.47
CA ILE A 920 14.17 17.84 16.36
C ILE A 920 13.71 17.31 17.72
N ALA A 921 12.67 17.89 18.33
CA ALA A 921 12.13 17.41 19.59
C ALA A 921 11.54 15.98 19.49
N ILE A 922 10.83 15.68 18.39
CA ILE A 922 10.35 14.33 18.08
C ILE A 922 11.51 13.35 17.90
N MET A 923 12.56 13.70 17.13
CA MET A 923 13.75 12.86 16.96
C MET A 923 14.49 12.58 18.27
N ALA A 924 14.63 13.58 19.13
CA ALA A 924 15.22 13.40 20.45
C ALA A 924 14.42 12.38 21.28
N GLN A 925 13.08 12.50 21.37
CA GLN A 925 12.25 11.54 22.11
C GLN A 925 12.01 10.19 21.39
N ILE A 926 12.39 10.04 20.11
CA ILE A 926 12.57 8.73 19.47
C ILE A 926 13.82 8.02 20.03
N GLY A 927 14.77 8.75 20.61
CA GLY A 927 16.09 8.27 21.02
C GLY A 927 17.13 8.34 19.90
N SER A 928 16.95 9.28 18.96
CA SER A 928 17.90 9.59 17.90
C SER A 928 18.84 10.73 18.32
N TYR A 929 20.03 10.76 17.73
CA TYR A 929 20.80 12.00 17.61
C TYR A 929 20.05 12.97 16.68
N VAL A 930 20.30 14.27 16.84
CA VAL A 930 19.55 15.34 16.17
C VAL A 930 20.47 16.29 15.38
N PRO A 931 20.02 16.86 14.24
CA PRO A 931 20.84 17.75 13.41
C PRO A 931 20.91 19.17 14.01
N ALA A 932 21.73 19.33 15.04
CA ALA A 932 22.00 20.56 15.78
C ALA A 932 23.41 20.49 16.39
N ASP A 933 24.00 21.63 16.76
CA ASP A 933 25.31 21.63 17.44
C ASP A 933 25.19 21.14 18.90
N ALA A 934 24.12 21.55 19.59
CA ALA A 934 23.68 21.01 20.88
C ALA A 934 22.14 21.08 21.02
N CYS A 935 21.57 20.16 21.79
CA CYS A 935 20.14 20.07 22.05
C CYS A 935 19.86 19.65 23.50
N GLU A 936 19.09 20.45 24.23
CA GLU A 936 18.61 20.17 25.59
C GLU A 936 17.07 20.19 25.59
N LEU A 937 16.45 19.10 26.07
CA LEU A 937 15.02 18.87 25.92
C LEU A 937 14.38 18.36 27.23
N GLY A 938 13.42 19.14 27.73
CA GLY A 938 12.45 18.66 28.70
C GLY A 938 11.41 17.78 28.04
N LEU A 939 11.20 16.55 28.53
CA LEU A 939 10.32 15.58 27.85
C LEU A 939 8.91 16.14 27.63
N LEU A 940 8.50 16.22 26.37
CA LEU A 940 7.19 16.70 25.93
C LEU A 940 6.18 15.55 26.00
N ASP A 941 4.96 15.82 26.44
CA ASP A 941 3.87 14.83 26.47
C ASP A 941 3.10 14.75 25.14
N ALA A 942 3.07 15.86 24.39
CA ALA A 942 2.41 15.99 23.11
C ALA A 942 3.08 17.04 22.23
N VAL A 943 2.98 16.85 20.91
CA VAL A 943 3.20 17.92 19.93
C VAL A 943 1.86 18.18 19.23
N PHE A 944 1.41 19.44 19.30
CA PHE A 944 0.20 19.91 18.63
C PHE A 944 0.58 20.92 17.56
N THR A 945 0.22 20.66 16.30
CA THR A 945 0.33 21.64 15.23
C THR A 945 -1.02 22.01 14.65
N ARG A 946 -1.20 23.29 14.36
CA ARG A 946 -2.12 23.77 13.34
C ARG A 946 -1.36 24.54 12.26
N MET A 947 -1.01 23.85 11.16
CA MET A 947 -0.36 24.44 9.99
C MET A 947 -1.30 24.41 8.76
N GLY A 948 -1.03 25.28 7.78
CA GLY A 948 -1.57 25.18 6.40
C GLY A 948 -3.05 25.51 6.19
N ALA A 949 -3.42 25.74 4.93
CA ALA A 949 -4.81 25.99 4.50
C ALA A 949 -5.50 24.69 4.03
N GLY A 950 -5.64 23.73 4.96
CA GLY A 950 -6.40 22.50 4.72
C GLY A 950 -7.90 22.76 4.74
N ASP A 951 -8.49 23.03 3.58
CA ASP A 951 -9.93 23.20 3.42
C ASP A 951 -10.65 21.85 3.48
N ASN A 952 -11.56 21.68 4.44
CA ASN A 952 -12.40 20.47 4.55
C ASN A 952 -13.59 20.51 3.56
N MET A 953 -13.24 20.71 2.28
CA MET A 953 -14.15 21.06 1.18
C MET A 953 -15.28 20.02 0.98
N MET A 954 -15.05 18.76 1.38
CA MET A 954 -16.00 17.65 1.31
C MET A 954 -17.10 17.68 2.39
N LYS A 955 -17.05 18.63 3.33
CA LYS A 955 -18.13 18.87 4.30
C LYS A 955 -18.97 20.11 4.00
N GLY A 956 -18.46 21.07 3.23
CA GLY A 956 -19.09 22.39 3.05
C GLY A 956 -19.02 23.26 4.32
N GLU A 957 -18.16 22.90 5.27
CA GLU A 957 -17.90 23.67 6.49
C GLU A 957 -17.01 24.88 6.18
N SER A 958 -17.24 26.01 6.85
CA SER A 958 -16.35 27.16 6.75
C SER A 958 -14.95 26.78 7.24
N THR A 959 -13.92 27.17 6.48
CA THR A 959 -12.50 26.90 6.78
C THR A 959 -12.12 27.37 8.19
N PHE A 960 -12.69 28.50 8.61
CA PHE A 960 -12.56 29.08 9.95
C PHE A 960 -13.21 28.24 11.07
N MET A 961 -14.32 27.53 10.80
CA MET A 961 -14.94 26.66 11.80
C MET A 961 -14.05 25.45 12.10
N VAL A 962 -13.39 24.92 11.07
CA VAL A 962 -12.40 23.84 11.22
C VAL A 962 -11.20 24.36 12.01
N GLU A 963 -10.62 25.50 11.59
CA GLU A 963 -9.50 26.18 12.24
C GLU A 963 -9.72 26.46 13.74
N VAL A 964 -10.90 26.96 14.13
CA VAL A 964 -11.27 27.23 15.53
C VAL A 964 -11.57 25.95 16.30
N GLY A 965 -12.17 24.93 15.67
CA GLY A 965 -12.43 23.63 16.30
C GLY A 965 -11.14 22.87 16.63
N GLU A 966 -10.19 22.85 15.70
CA GLU A 966 -8.84 22.29 15.94
C GLU A 966 -8.13 23.03 17.08
N THR A 967 -8.19 24.36 17.07
CA THR A 967 -7.62 25.19 18.16
C THR A 967 -8.32 24.92 19.50
N SER A 968 -9.63 24.68 19.50
CA SER A 968 -10.42 24.31 20.67
C SER A 968 -9.99 22.97 21.25
N ASP A 969 -9.70 21.96 20.42
CA ASP A 969 -9.22 20.65 20.87
C ASP A 969 -7.78 20.73 21.41
N ILE A 970 -6.90 21.50 20.76
CA ILE A 970 -5.55 21.81 21.27
C ILE A 970 -5.62 22.43 22.67
N LEU A 971 -6.49 23.42 22.89
CA LEU A 971 -6.67 24.07 24.21
C LEU A 971 -7.24 23.14 25.29
N LYS A 972 -7.97 22.07 24.93
CA LYS A 972 -8.45 21.05 25.89
C LYS A 972 -7.38 20.02 26.25
N GLN A 973 -6.49 19.69 25.31
CA GLN A 973 -5.54 18.58 25.45
C GLN A 973 -4.12 19.01 25.86
N ALA A 974 -3.67 20.22 25.50
CA ALA A 974 -2.33 20.69 25.77
C ALA A 974 -2.06 20.91 27.28
N THR A 975 -0.83 20.68 27.71
CA THR A 975 -0.37 20.87 29.09
C THR A 975 0.86 21.81 29.12
N PRO A 976 1.35 22.22 30.31
CA PRO A 976 2.62 22.95 30.44
C PRO A 976 3.85 22.21 29.88
N ARG A 977 3.75 20.91 29.56
CA ARG A 977 4.81 20.11 28.90
C ARG A 977 4.62 19.97 27.38
N SER A 978 3.47 20.34 26.83
CA SER A 978 3.20 20.17 25.40
C SER A 978 3.87 21.27 24.57
N LEU A 979 4.36 20.90 23.40
CA LEU A 979 4.74 21.86 22.36
C LEU A 979 3.53 22.14 21.47
N VAL A 980 3.12 23.40 21.41
CA VAL A 980 1.99 23.86 20.59
C VAL A 980 2.46 24.81 19.51
N ILE A 981 1.96 24.61 18.29
CA ILE A 981 2.33 25.36 17.10
C ILE A 981 1.07 25.83 16.39
N LEU A 982 0.93 27.14 16.18
CA LEU A 982 -0.22 27.75 15.51
C LEU A 982 0.27 28.64 14.36
N ASP A 983 -0.18 28.35 13.14
CA ASP A 983 0.22 29.04 11.90
C ASP A 983 -0.95 29.85 11.30
N GLU A 984 -0.80 31.18 11.27
CA GLU A 984 -1.76 32.14 10.71
C GLU A 984 -3.20 31.99 11.27
N LEU A 985 -3.35 31.74 12.57
CA LEU A 985 -4.64 31.69 13.27
C LEU A 985 -5.42 33.01 13.12
N GLY A 986 -6.69 32.92 12.74
CA GLY A 986 -7.61 34.03 12.44
C GLY A 986 -7.80 34.30 10.94
N ARG A 987 -7.04 33.65 10.05
CA ARG A 987 -7.03 33.97 8.61
C ARG A 987 -8.38 33.78 7.90
N GLY A 988 -9.24 32.88 8.40
CA GLY A 988 -10.52 32.54 7.77
C GLY A 988 -11.70 33.48 8.08
N THR A 989 -11.49 34.58 8.83
CA THR A 989 -12.56 35.49 9.28
C THR A 989 -12.22 36.97 9.05
N SER A 990 -13.05 37.89 9.55
CA SER A 990 -12.79 39.33 9.48
C SER A 990 -11.50 39.68 10.23
N THR A 991 -10.76 40.68 9.75
CA THR A 991 -9.48 41.08 10.38
C THR A 991 -9.62 41.46 11.84
N HIS A 992 -10.76 42.02 12.25
CA HIS A 992 -11.00 42.39 13.65
C HIS A 992 -11.26 41.16 14.54
N ASP A 993 -12.09 40.22 14.07
CA ASP A 993 -12.39 38.98 14.82
C ASP A 993 -11.15 38.06 14.87
N GLY A 994 -10.43 37.94 13.76
CA GLY A 994 -9.20 37.15 13.65
C GLY A 994 -8.11 37.65 14.59
N VAL A 995 -7.86 38.96 14.62
CA VAL A 995 -6.93 39.59 15.58
C VAL A 995 -7.38 39.35 17.03
N ALA A 996 -8.66 39.58 17.35
CA ALA A 996 -9.17 39.44 18.71
C ALA A 996 -9.09 37.99 19.23
N ILE A 997 -9.42 37.02 18.38
CA ILE A 997 -9.35 35.58 18.72
C ILE A 997 -7.89 35.13 18.84
N ALA A 998 -7.03 35.47 17.86
CA ALA A 998 -5.61 35.11 17.90
C ALA A 998 -4.89 35.72 19.13
N GLN A 999 -5.18 36.97 19.48
CA GLN A 999 -4.68 37.62 20.70
C GLN A 999 -5.18 36.92 21.97
N SER A 1000 -6.47 36.59 22.03
CA SER A 1000 -7.07 35.93 23.20
C SER A 1000 -6.52 34.52 23.42
N VAL A 1001 -6.35 33.74 22.34
CA VAL A 1001 -5.73 32.41 22.38
C VAL A 1001 -4.27 32.52 22.83
N LEU A 1002 -3.46 33.36 22.18
CA LEU A 1002 -2.05 33.56 22.55
C LEU A 1002 -1.89 33.95 24.03
N HIS A 1003 -2.68 34.91 24.51
CA HIS A 1003 -2.68 35.31 25.91
C HIS A 1003 -3.03 34.14 26.84
N HIS A 1004 -4.10 33.40 26.55
CA HIS A 1004 -4.53 32.26 27.36
C HIS A 1004 -3.48 31.14 27.39
N MET A 1005 -2.83 30.83 26.27
CA MET A 1005 -1.77 29.81 26.19
C MET A 1005 -0.55 30.19 27.03
N VAL A 1006 -0.11 31.45 27.00
CA VAL A 1006 1.06 31.91 27.78
C VAL A 1006 0.75 32.04 29.26
N THR A 1007 -0.42 32.58 29.63
CA THR A 1007 -0.77 32.92 31.02
C THR A 1007 -1.46 31.81 31.81
N VAL A 1008 -2.38 31.06 31.18
CA VAL A 1008 -3.20 30.04 31.84
C VAL A 1008 -2.64 28.64 31.56
N GLN A 1009 -2.52 28.26 30.29
CA GLN A 1009 -2.06 26.91 29.92
C GLN A 1009 -0.56 26.70 30.18
N LYS A 1010 0.22 27.79 30.12
CA LYS A 1010 1.66 27.87 30.40
C LYS A 1010 2.53 26.91 29.56
N SER A 1011 2.01 26.46 28.42
CA SER A 1011 2.59 25.53 27.43
C SER A 1011 3.70 26.16 26.57
N LEU A 1012 4.60 25.33 26.04
CA LEU A 1012 5.64 25.78 25.11
C LEU A 1012 5.00 26.08 23.74
N THR A 1013 5.12 27.31 23.24
CA THR A 1013 4.26 27.78 22.13
C THR A 1013 5.02 28.52 21.02
N LEU A 1014 4.90 28.07 19.77
CA LEU A 1014 5.39 28.77 18.58
C LEU A 1014 4.19 29.31 17.79
N PHE A 1015 3.99 30.62 17.80
CA PHE A 1015 2.83 31.28 17.21
C PHE A 1015 3.25 32.12 16.00
N ILE A 1016 2.92 31.69 14.78
CA ILE A 1016 3.21 32.42 13.56
C ILE A 1016 2.03 33.34 13.22
N THR A 1017 2.27 34.62 12.95
CA THR A 1017 1.20 35.56 12.55
C THR A 1017 1.62 36.66 11.57
N HIS A 1018 0.65 37.17 10.82
CA HIS A 1018 0.73 38.44 10.08
C HIS A 1018 0.21 39.63 10.88
N TYR A 1019 -0.49 39.39 11.99
CA TYR A 1019 -1.09 40.45 12.78
C TYR A 1019 -0.04 41.16 13.64
N GLN A 1020 0.56 42.23 13.11
CA GLN A 1020 1.53 43.06 13.84
C GLN A 1020 0.99 43.62 15.16
N SER A 1021 -0.33 43.74 15.32
CA SER A 1021 -1.00 44.11 16.58
C SER A 1021 -0.71 43.15 17.74
N LEU A 1022 -0.54 41.84 17.46
CA LEU A 1022 -0.25 40.84 18.48
C LEU A 1022 1.14 41.00 19.11
N ALA A 1023 2.07 41.72 18.48
CA ALA A 1023 3.40 41.95 19.04
C ALA A 1023 3.35 42.66 20.42
N ARG A 1024 2.33 43.50 20.64
CA ARG A 1024 2.09 44.20 21.91
C ARG A 1024 1.70 43.26 23.06
N VAL A 1025 1.25 42.03 22.75
CA VAL A 1025 0.93 41.02 23.77
C VAL A 1025 2.18 40.63 24.56
N ALA A 1026 3.35 40.62 23.91
CA ALA A 1026 4.63 40.33 24.56
C ALA A 1026 5.00 41.34 25.67
N ASP A 1027 4.55 42.59 25.53
CA ASP A 1027 4.79 43.64 26.51
C ASP A 1027 3.73 43.61 27.62
N THR A 1028 2.46 43.35 27.29
CA THR A 1028 1.38 43.22 28.31
C THR A 1028 1.51 41.99 29.23
N VAL A 1029 2.28 40.97 28.84
CA VAL A 1029 2.43 39.71 29.58
C VAL A 1029 3.81 39.62 30.29
N ALA A 1030 4.56 40.72 30.35
CA ALA A 1030 5.72 40.82 31.23
C ALA A 1030 5.27 41.07 32.69
N GLU A 1031 5.44 40.08 33.57
CA GLU A 1031 5.03 40.17 34.98
C GLU A 1031 5.85 41.23 35.74
N SER A 1032 5.20 42.16 36.43
CA SER A 1032 5.82 43.42 36.91
C SER A 1032 6.80 43.31 38.09
N GLU A 1033 7.14 42.10 38.55
CA GLU A 1033 8.00 41.87 39.72
C GLU A 1033 9.24 41.02 39.43
N THR A 1034 9.32 40.35 38.27
CA THR A 1034 10.53 39.66 37.82
C THR A 1034 10.83 40.03 36.36
N ASN A 1035 12.09 40.25 36.02
CA ASN A 1035 12.49 40.80 34.71
C ASN A 1035 12.48 39.75 33.57
N VAL A 1036 11.45 38.90 33.57
CA VAL A 1036 11.32 37.71 32.71
C VAL A 1036 10.21 37.96 31.68
N LYS A 1037 10.54 37.81 30.39
CA LYS A 1037 9.55 37.88 29.30
C LYS A 1037 9.10 36.46 28.91
N PRO A 1038 7.88 36.01 29.30
CA PRO A 1038 7.39 34.67 28.96
C PRO A 1038 7.00 34.55 27.48
N LEU A 1039 6.80 35.67 26.78
CA LEU A 1039 6.56 35.77 25.35
C LEU A 1039 7.63 36.70 24.73
N ARG A 1040 8.33 36.24 23.68
CA ARG A 1040 9.29 37.05 22.90
C ARG A 1040 8.81 37.23 21.45
N ASN A 1041 9.00 38.43 20.92
CA ASN A 1041 8.76 38.73 19.50
C ASN A 1041 10.02 38.39 18.69
N VAL A 1042 9.84 37.62 17.61
CA VAL A 1042 10.92 37.27 16.66
C VAL A 1042 10.44 37.40 15.22
N HIS A 1043 11.39 37.47 14.28
CA HIS A 1043 11.11 37.54 12.86
C HIS A 1043 12.18 36.84 12.03
N MET A 1044 11.84 36.44 10.79
CA MET A 1044 12.84 35.98 9.84
C MET A 1044 13.60 37.18 9.27
N GLN A 1045 14.92 37.16 9.40
CA GLN A 1045 15.81 38.21 8.91
C GLN A 1045 15.87 38.26 7.37
N PHE A 1046 16.01 39.47 6.85
CA PHE A 1046 16.16 39.77 5.43
C PHE A 1046 17.08 40.99 5.29
N ARG A 1047 17.75 41.11 4.14
CA ARG A 1047 18.61 42.23 3.82
C ARG A 1047 18.04 43.00 2.62
N GLU A 1048 17.72 44.27 2.83
CA GLU A 1048 17.57 45.20 1.71
C GLU A 1048 18.97 45.51 1.15
N ASN A 1049 19.15 45.33 -0.16
CA ASN A 1049 20.36 45.76 -0.85
C ASN A 1049 20.12 47.17 -1.42
N ASP A 1050 20.78 48.18 -0.85
CA ASP A 1050 20.76 49.57 -1.35
C ASP A 1050 21.61 49.78 -2.61
N SER A 1051 22.21 48.73 -3.16
CA SER A 1051 22.82 48.76 -4.48
C SER A 1051 21.74 48.92 -5.55
N GLU A 1052 21.64 50.11 -6.14
CA GLU A 1052 20.70 50.38 -7.23
C GLU A 1052 20.85 49.35 -8.36
N SER A 1053 19.85 48.49 -8.50
CA SER A 1053 19.61 47.81 -9.78
C SER A 1053 19.44 48.89 -10.86
N ALA A 1054 19.80 48.61 -12.12
CA ALA A 1054 19.82 49.59 -13.21
C ALA A 1054 18.44 50.23 -13.60
N ALA A 1055 17.41 50.03 -12.79
CA ALA A 1055 16.09 50.65 -12.85
C ALA A 1055 15.75 51.50 -11.59
N GLY A 1056 16.69 51.70 -10.66
CA GLY A 1056 16.48 52.44 -9.39
C GLY A 1056 15.75 51.62 -8.31
N GLU A 1057 16.00 50.31 -8.24
CA GLU A 1057 15.20 49.38 -7.42
C GLU A 1057 16.00 48.70 -6.30
N LYS A 1058 15.44 48.76 -5.08
CA LYS A 1058 15.85 47.97 -3.91
C LYS A 1058 15.52 46.50 -4.12
N ASP A 1059 16.56 45.67 -4.04
CA ASP A 1059 16.47 44.21 -4.02
C ASP A 1059 16.40 43.68 -2.57
N ILE A 1060 15.75 42.53 -2.35
CA ILE A 1060 15.61 41.91 -1.02
C ILE A 1060 16.15 40.48 -1.06
N THR A 1061 17.20 40.24 -0.28
CA THR A 1061 17.72 38.89 -0.03
C THR A 1061 17.15 38.37 1.29
N PHE A 1062 16.42 37.25 1.26
CA PHE A 1062 16.02 36.53 2.47
C PHE A 1062 17.24 35.83 3.08
N LEU A 1063 17.45 35.96 4.39
CA LEU A 1063 18.62 35.37 5.07
C LEU A 1063 18.31 34.00 5.69
N TYR A 1064 17.02 33.68 5.88
CA TYR A 1064 16.54 32.43 6.50
C TYR A 1064 17.01 32.20 7.95
N GLU A 1065 17.57 33.23 8.57
CA GLU A 1065 17.98 33.30 9.97
C GLU A 1065 16.87 33.96 10.82
N VAL A 1066 16.62 33.51 12.04
CA VAL A 1066 15.71 34.16 13.00
C VAL A 1066 16.43 35.30 13.73
N GLY A 1067 15.74 36.43 13.93
CA GLY A 1067 16.21 37.57 14.72
C GLY A 1067 15.14 38.05 15.70
N GLU A 1068 15.56 38.66 16.82
CA GLU A 1068 14.62 39.27 17.76
C GLU A 1068 13.91 40.51 17.18
N GLY A 1069 12.74 40.82 17.72
CA GLY A 1069 11.94 41.97 17.30
C GLY A 1069 10.88 41.62 16.25
N VAL A 1070 10.24 42.65 15.71
CA VAL A 1070 9.02 42.54 14.89
C VAL A 1070 9.31 42.92 13.44
N ALA A 1071 8.76 42.17 12.48
CA ALA A 1071 8.79 42.55 11.07
C ALA A 1071 7.88 43.77 10.81
N HIS A 1072 8.41 44.99 10.96
CA HIS A 1072 7.65 46.25 10.86
C HIS A 1072 7.06 46.57 9.47
N ARG A 1073 7.44 45.86 8.39
CA ARG A 1073 6.93 46.10 7.03
C ARG A 1073 6.43 44.83 6.35
N SER A 1074 5.26 44.92 5.74
CA SER A 1074 4.64 43.86 4.96
C SER A 1074 5.15 43.87 3.51
N TYR A 1075 6.19 43.07 3.22
CA TYR A 1075 6.84 43.03 1.90
C TYR A 1075 6.02 42.39 0.76
N GLY A 1076 4.71 42.25 0.90
CA GLY A 1076 3.81 41.73 -0.13
C GLY A 1076 3.93 42.48 -1.46
N LEU A 1077 4.18 43.80 -1.44
CA LEU A 1077 4.41 44.61 -2.64
C LEU A 1077 5.74 44.31 -3.35
N ASN A 1078 6.74 43.79 -2.65
CA ASN A 1078 8.02 43.39 -3.23
C ASN A 1078 7.97 41.93 -3.72
N VAL A 1079 7.29 41.03 -3.00
CA VAL A 1079 6.96 39.68 -3.50
C VAL A 1079 6.09 39.76 -4.76
N ALA A 1080 5.12 40.68 -4.80
CA ALA A 1080 4.32 40.98 -5.98
C ALA A 1080 5.18 41.46 -7.17
N ARG A 1081 6.27 42.20 -6.93
CA ARG A 1081 7.23 42.58 -7.98
C ARG A 1081 8.02 41.37 -8.49
N LEU A 1082 8.47 40.48 -7.61
CA LEU A 1082 9.14 39.23 -7.97
C LEU A 1082 8.22 38.31 -8.78
N ALA A 1083 6.91 38.33 -8.50
CA ALA A 1083 5.88 37.64 -9.30
C ALA A 1083 5.53 38.34 -10.64
N GLY A 1084 6.25 39.40 -11.03
CA GLY A 1084 6.12 40.06 -12.33
C GLY A 1084 4.95 41.04 -12.48
N LEU A 1085 4.30 41.46 -11.38
CA LEU A 1085 3.16 42.39 -11.48
C LEU A 1085 3.57 43.79 -12.01
N PRO A 1086 2.74 44.45 -12.85
CA PRO A 1086 3.09 45.73 -13.47
C PRO A 1086 3.44 46.84 -12.46
N LYS A 1087 4.53 47.57 -12.71
CA LYS A 1087 4.99 48.66 -11.83
C LYS A 1087 3.91 49.70 -11.50
N SER A 1088 3.10 50.08 -12.50
CA SER A 1088 1.97 51.01 -12.34
C SER A 1088 0.89 50.51 -11.37
N LEU A 1089 0.66 49.18 -11.29
CA LEU A 1089 -0.24 48.57 -10.30
C LEU A 1089 0.40 48.60 -8.91
N LEU A 1090 1.69 48.26 -8.81
CA LEU A 1090 2.46 48.27 -7.56
C LEU A 1090 2.57 49.68 -6.96
N GLU A 1091 2.73 50.73 -7.78
CA GLU A 1091 2.72 52.13 -7.35
C GLU A 1091 1.37 52.56 -6.76
N VAL A 1092 0.25 52.15 -7.40
CA VAL A 1092 -1.09 52.42 -6.89
C VAL A 1092 -1.35 51.66 -5.57
N ALA A 1093 -0.93 50.40 -5.49
CA ALA A 1093 -1.03 49.59 -4.28
C ALA A 1093 -0.17 50.16 -3.12
N ALA A 1094 1.06 50.61 -3.41
CA ALA A 1094 1.94 51.27 -2.45
C ALA A 1094 1.40 52.61 -1.94
N ARG A 1095 0.65 53.34 -2.78
CA ARG A 1095 -0.06 54.57 -2.39
C ARG A 1095 -1.28 54.26 -1.52
N ARG A 1096 -2.03 53.20 -1.83
CA ARG A 1096 -3.19 52.74 -1.03
C ARG A 1096 -2.77 52.20 0.33
N SER A 1097 -1.70 51.40 0.40
CA SER A 1097 -1.14 50.88 1.65
C SER A 1097 -0.73 52.00 2.60
N ARG A 1098 0.07 52.98 2.13
CA ARG A 1098 0.44 54.16 2.95
C ARG A 1098 -0.78 54.99 3.39
N ALA A 1099 -1.73 55.24 2.50
CA ALA A 1099 -2.93 56.00 2.88
C ALA A 1099 -3.78 55.30 3.95
N MET A 1100 -3.79 53.95 3.96
CA MET A 1100 -4.47 53.15 4.99
C MET A 1100 -3.71 53.15 6.33
N GLU A 1101 -2.39 53.02 6.28
CA GLU A 1101 -1.49 53.13 7.44
C GLU A 1101 -1.57 54.51 8.10
N GLU A 1102 -1.53 55.59 7.30
CA GLU A 1102 -1.75 56.98 7.74
C GLU A 1102 -3.15 57.20 8.29
N GLU A 1103 -4.19 56.54 7.76
CA GLU A 1103 -5.54 56.63 8.29
C GLU A 1103 -5.70 55.89 9.62
N GLU A 1104 -5.15 54.68 9.77
CA GLU A 1104 -5.12 53.99 11.05
C GLU A 1104 -4.34 54.77 12.11
N GLY A 1105 -3.14 55.26 11.78
CA GLY A 1105 -2.34 56.10 12.68
C GLY A 1105 -3.11 57.34 13.12
N ARG A 1106 -3.76 58.05 12.19
CA ARG A 1106 -4.61 59.21 12.50
C ARG A 1106 -5.82 58.85 13.36
N ARG A 1107 -6.49 57.73 13.10
CA ARG A 1107 -7.62 57.21 13.91
C ARG A 1107 -7.16 56.90 15.35
N ARG A 1108 -6.02 56.21 15.52
CA ARG A 1108 -5.40 55.93 16.83
C ARG A 1108 -5.04 57.22 17.57
N MET A 1109 -4.36 58.16 16.91
CA MET A 1109 -3.97 59.46 17.49
C MET A 1109 -5.19 60.33 17.87
N THR A 1110 -6.28 60.26 17.09
CA THR A 1110 -7.56 60.93 17.42
C THR A 1110 -8.27 60.28 18.62
N TYR A 1111 -8.18 58.95 18.75
CA TYR A 1111 -8.70 58.22 19.90
C TYR A 1111 -7.91 58.57 21.18
N LEU A 1112 -6.58 58.62 21.08
CA LEU A 1112 -5.65 59.10 22.10
C LEU A 1112 -6.01 60.50 22.61
N ALA A 1113 -6.21 61.46 21.69
CA ALA A 1113 -6.59 62.83 22.06
C ALA A 1113 -7.94 62.88 22.81
N LYS A 1114 -8.90 62.01 22.47
CA LYS A 1114 -10.16 61.85 23.21
C LYS A 1114 -9.95 61.21 24.58
N ALA A 1115 -9.15 60.16 24.70
CA ALA A 1115 -8.83 59.53 25.98
C ALA A 1115 -8.12 60.52 26.92
N MET A 1116 -7.16 61.31 26.40
CA MET A 1116 -6.46 62.36 27.12
C MET A 1116 -7.42 63.48 27.59
N SER A 1117 -8.35 63.89 26.74
CA SER A 1117 -9.40 64.85 27.10
C SER A 1117 -10.36 64.32 28.17
N MET A 1118 -10.63 63.01 28.20
CA MET A 1118 -11.46 62.38 29.25
C MET A 1118 -10.71 62.28 30.58
N VAL A 1119 -9.42 61.91 30.57
CA VAL A 1119 -8.55 61.94 31.78
C VAL A 1119 -8.55 63.32 32.42
N MET A 1120 -8.39 64.38 31.62
CA MET A 1120 -8.37 65.76 32.09
C MET A 1120 -9.75 66.31 32.54
N GLN A 1121 -10.82 65.53 32.40
CA GLN A 1121 -12.18 65.93 32.81
C GLN A 1121 -12.71 65.10 34.00
N ASP A 1122 -12.58 63.77 33.97
CA ASP A 1122 -13.17 62.88 34.98
C ASP A 1122 -12.19 62.39 36.07
N GLY A 1123 -10.87 62.53 35.88
CA GLY A 1123 -9.87 62.22 36.91
C GLY A 1123 -9.81 60.76 37.42
N SER A 1124 -10.53 59.83 36.78
CA SER A 1124 -10.63 58.44 37.23
C SER A 1124 -9.46 57.57 36.75
N GLY A 1125 -9.01 56.64 37.58
CA GLY A 1125 -7.86 55.77 37.28
C GLY A 1125 -8.04 54.93 36.01
N THR A 1126 -9.26 54.48 35.71
CA THR A 1126 -9.58 53.71 34.48
C THR A 1126 -9.52 54.55 33.21
N ALA A 1127 -9.61 55.88 33.30
CA ALA A 1127 -9.28 56.76 32.19
C ALA A 1127 -7.76 56.92 32.05
N LEU A 1128 -7.02 57.00 33.18
CA LEU A 1128 -5.57 57.12 33.19
C LEU A 1128 -4.90 55.90 32.55
N ASP A 1129 -5.33 54.68 32.89
CA ASP A 1129 -4.87 53.44 32.25
C ASP A 1129 -5.05 53.50 30.73
N ARG A 1130 -6.26 53.86 30.26
CA ARG A 1130 -6.57 54.01 28.83
C ARG A 1130 -5.72 55.06 28.12
N LEU A 1131 -5.23 56.07 28.84
CA LEU A 1131 -4.30 57.05 28.30
C LEU A 1131 -2.87 56.51 28.26
N VAL A 1132 -2.40 55.79 29.29
CA VAL A 1132 -1.08 55.14 29.31
C VAL A 1132 -0.99 54.09 28.21
N THR A 1133 -1.93 53.13 28.17
CA THR A 1133 -2.06 52.16 27.08
C THR A 1133 -2.30 52.84 25.73
N GLY A 1134 -2.80 54.09 25.71
CA GLY A 1134 -2.90 54.90 24.50
C GLY A 1134 -1.54 55.39 24.03
N VAL A 1135 -0.76 56.04 24.91
CA VAL A 1135 0.56 56.61 24.61
C VAL A 1135 1.55 55.52 24.18
N GLU A 1136 1.47 54.32 24.75
CA GLU A 1136 2.25 53.13 24.36
C GLU A 1136 1.84 52.53 22.98
N GLN A 1137 0.78 53.05 22.34
CA GLN A 1137 0.32 52.61 21.02
C GLN A 1137 0.74 53.51 19.86
N LEU A 1138 1.46 54.61 20.11
CA LEU A 1138 2.06 55.49 19.11
C LEU A 1138 3.51 55.09 18.78
#